data_AF-A0A6A6V5F0-F1
#
_entry.id   AF-A0A6A6V5F0-F1
#
_cell.length_a   1.000
_cell.length_b   1.000
_cell.length_c   1.000
_cell.angle_alpha   90.00
_cell.angle_beta   90.00
_cell.angle_gamma   90.00
#
_symmetry.space_group_name_H-M   'P 1'
#
loop_
_entity.id
_entity.type
_entity.pdbx_description
1 polymer ?
#
loop_
_entity_poly.entity_id
_entity_poly.type
_entity_poly.pdbx_seq_one_letter_code
_entity_poly.pdbx_strand_id
1 'polypeptide(L)'
;MDPQSKRWRSLFDACLECRAPVDLFDAAVTKLHCESPLPGLDLAALLLNPRTAGEVSLDGLLVVYAERLLALRKVDASHILAAAYKYSRDRPLPAADAEAEDIAPRWVNSPELQDALFERLCRALQAGTRPLSISEAFQAVTVVTSWMSAMVAAHTSESVIHAMAGIQHHPQQSSISNRDSLGILLVALIENAKVAELLRRDKAKDARKALSQALSSFIPFITQTSPAVATRLEMLQKEHDLHDKSIAHLNGVAGSSAALDVAALQLNAVMDLPSINTRAGLYVFLNALLVGRPLTDDYTIINHLHARYKNEPQIMMTALITAAFDVLANASYRGESTQAMFSYKNFLINRVPVLLVQLAASIYTTTAEICITQALSQIDANAFPPFSQGFEDMLGGNNPLSDTRLDFLNACALHGLIATNTIERLLGEAPMQGPPSSRYGKKQLLAQFKDKFESVNPYINELTALDGNAGAIAGAITEFLAHLCDAQMTMELKTICNLLSRKPENLDVLLQFTTPARLLRPLCQFLDEWRYEESQGEHQPVYDEFGSIFVLVLAFIHRYELTENDLAIGRESFVAQLLQRGHRSIPQGELTEDQGKVLESWLRGLYDSDKEALGNEVFASGRPQDFYFIVPTLFHQTVMACSAEVLSLDTVKNGLEYLQDTFLLPSLVGGLSWMASHALEQTHQDIEVMIQIFHKLVRSAPASGDALAMHSTVLSIVSGRLEKCFSTLKQRYPNRTDIDLLLQAIQPHVGYERSAYPQVSALHKWSSAPSNTLHAGIRQVVQQLSHWMTAATVLQVPQTVPGYTHRLIYASLRILGVHSTLRAILEEVKAQTAAGNGEAALDVATSIICAPTLSNSVLNTDITSAAPMRTRLNLREMLKVSFDNAATLVPTEPILAETIVRLHRRVEAHIVAVADASLATAQLDMANVGIADIPQDAAALDKVLEEAAAVAAASSAMQANQQAFQSNGQHPLDLSSGAMDLGIGAPNPGLAPDMGGLTDLDLGDMGLGMDLGDDDNWGLDLSGM
;
A
#
# COMPACT_ATOMS: atom_id res chain seq x y z
N MET A 1 -18.92 10.18 -15.86
CA MET A 1 -19.41 9.13 -16.78
C MET A 1 -18.32 8.85 -17.80
N ASP A 2 -17.92 7.58 -17.88
CA ASP A 2 -16.81 7.11 -18.72
C ASP A 2 -17.11 7.27 -20.21
N PRO A 3 -16.08 7.40 -21.07
CA PRO A 3 -16.27 7.58 -22.52
C PRO A 3 -17.00 6.39 -23.17
N GLN A 4 -16.77 5.16 -22.70
CA GLN A 4 -17.48 3.97 -23.14
C GLN A 4 -18.99 4.04 -22.78
N SER A 5 -19.32 4.41 -21.54
CA SER A 5 -20.71 4.60 -21.09
C SER A 5 -21.43 5.69 -21.87
N LYS A 6 -20.74 6.75 -22.30
CA LYS A 6 -21.32 7.78 -23.19
C LYS A 6 -21.68 7.22 -24.58
N ARG A 7 -20.84 6.36 -25.18
CA ARG A 7 -21.12 5.73 -26.48
C ARG A 7 -22.34 4.79 -26.40
N TRP A 8 -22.40 3.96 -25.37
CA TRP A 8 -23.54 3.05 -25.14
C TRP A 8 -24.85 3.79 -24.85
N ARG A 9 -24.79 4.88 -24.07
CA ARG A 9 -25.94 5.75 -23.86
C ARG A 9 -26.43 6.37 -25.18
N SER A 10 -25.52 6.92 -25.99
CA SER A 10 -25.85 7.47 -27.31
C SER A 10 -26.51 6.44 -28.23
N LEU A 11 -26.05 5.17 -28.22
CA LEU A 11 -26.70 4.09 -28.96
C LEU A 11 -28.14 3.84 -28.46
N PHE A 12 -28.35 3.69 -27.15
CA PHE A 12 -29.69 3.43 -26.60
C PHE A 12 -30.65 4.63 -26.75
N ASP A 13 -30.14 5.85 -26.68
CA ASP A 13 -30.90 7.08 -26.92
C ASP A 13 -31.32 7.12 -28.41
N ALA A 14 -30.38 6.97 -29.36
CA ALA A 14 -30.67 6.92 -30.79
C ALA A 14 -31.58 5.75 -31.22
N CYS A 15 -31.43 4.55 -30.65
CA CYS A 15 -32.31 3.41 -30.97
C CYS A 15 -33.76 3.65 -30.54
N LEU A 16 -33.98 4.30 -29.38
CA LEU A 16 -35.31 4.57 -28.87
C LEU A 16 -35.96 5.78 -29.57
N GLU A 17 -35.19 6.82 -29.89
CA GLU A 17 -35.65 7.96 -30.71
C GLU A 17 -36.05 7.51 -32.13
N CYS A 18 -35.18 6.74 -32.81
CA CYS A 18 -35.44 6.24 -34.16
C CYS A 18 -36.39 5.03 -34.22
N ARG A 19 -36.93 4.57 -33.07
CA ARG A 19 -37.82 3.39 -32.95
C ARG A 19 -37.25 2.16 -33.68
N ALA A 20 -35.97 1.89 -33.47
CA ALA A 20 -35.20 0.92 -34.26
C ALA A 20 -35.79 -0.51 -34.20
N PRO A 21 -35.90 -1.20 -35.34
CA PRO A 21 -36.38 -2.58 -35.36
C PRO A 21 -35.39 -3.50 -34.65
N VAL A 22 -35.92 -4.59 -34.09
CA VAL A 22 -35.18 -5.55 -33.27
C VAL A 22 -33.91 -6.06 -33.94
N ASP A 23 -33.97 -6.43 -35.23
CA ASP A 23 -32.81 -7.00 -35.93
C ASP A 23 -31.65 -5.99 -36.06
N LEU A 24 -31.97 -4.69 -36.18
CA LEU A 24 -30.98 -3.61 -36.24
C LEU A 24 -30.40 -3.33 -34.86
N PHE A 25 -31.23 -3.37 -33.82
CA PHE A 25 -30.77 -3.28 -32.42
C PHE A 25 -29.80 -4.42 -32.07
N ASP A 26 -30.16 -5.67 -32.39
CA ASP A 26 -29.35 -6.85 -32.10
C ASP A 26 -27.98 -6.79 -32.83
N ALA A 27 -27.97 -6.33 -34.10
CA ALA A 27 -26.73 -6.11 -34.85
C ALA A 27 -25.87 -4.98 -34.29
N ALA A 28 -26.47 -3.83 -33.95
CA ALA A 28 -25.75 -2.67 -33.42
C ALA A 28 -25.15 -2.92 -32.03
N VAL A 29 -25.91 -3.56 -31.13
CA VAL A 29 -25.44 -4.00 -29.80
C VAL A 29 -24.29 -5.00 -29.94
N THR A 30 -24.41 -5.96 -30.85
CA THR A 30 -23.34 -6.96 -31.06
C THR A 30 -22.06 -6.30 -31.54
N LYS A 31 -22.14 -5.38 -32.52
CA LYS A 31 -20.99 -4.63 -33.02
C LYS A 31 -20.36 -3.75 -31.93
N LEU A 32 -21.14 -2.91 -31.25
CA LEU A 32 -20.60 -2.00 -30.22
C LEU A 32 -19.99 -2.74 -29.03
N HIS A 33 -20.46 -3.96 -28.72
CA HIS A 33 -19.89 -4.81 -27.69
C HIS A 33 -18.56 -5.48 -28.10
N CYS A 34 -18.32 -5.69 -29.40
CA CYS A 34 -17.00 -6.10 -29.89
C CYS A 34 -15.99 -4.94 -29.85
N GLU A 35 -16.43 -3.70 -30.12
CA GLU A 35 -15.58 -2.50 -30.10
C GLU A 35 -15.36 -1.93 -28.68
N SER A 36 -16.34 -2.06 -27.80
CA SER A 36 -16.33 -1.51 -26.44
C SER A 36 -17.23 -2.32 -25.50
N PRO A 37 -16.75 -3.44 -24.94
CA PRO A 37 -17.53 -4.24 -23.99
C PRO A 37 -17.75 -3.48 -22.68
N LEU A 38 -19.01 -3.36 -22.24
CA LEU A 38 -19.39 -2.91 -20.90
C LEU A 38 -19.92 -4.08 -20.05
N PRO A 39 -19.79 -4.01 -18.70
CA PRO A 39 -20.43 -4.96 -17.80
C PRO A 39 -21.96 -4.99 -17.95
N GLY A 40 -22.56 -6.17 -17.81
CA GLY A 40 -24.00 -6.37 -17.99
C GLY A 40 -24.87 -5.54 -17.03
N LEU A 41 -24.36 -5.23 -15.83
CA LEU A 41 -25.01 -4.34 -14.86
C LEU A 41 -25.10 -2.90 -15.38
N ASP A 42 -24.02 -2.37 -15.96
CA ASP A 42 -23.97 -1.01 -16.48
C ASP A 42 -24.81 -0.87 -17.75
N LEU A 43 -24.81 -1.88 -18.61
CA LEU A 43 -25.72 -1.95 -19.77
C LEU A 43 -27.19 -1.90 -19.34
N ALA A 44 -27.58 -2.70 -18.33
CA ALA A 44 -28.93 -2.67 -17.78
C ALA A 44 -29.26 -1.32 -17.12
N ALA A 45 -28.32 -0.74 -16.37
CA ALA A 45 -28.48 0.53 -15.70
C ALA A 45 -28.56 1.73 -16.67
N LEU A 46 -27.90 1.66 -17.83
CA LEU A 46 -28.01 2.66 -18.90
C LEU A 46 -29.32 2.54 -19.67
N LEU A 47 -29.78 1.32 -19.99
CA LEU A 47 -31.05 1.11 -20.68
C LEU A 47 -32.26 1.50 -19.81
N LEU A 48 -32.24 1.11 -18.53
CA LEU A 48 -33.33 1.39 -17.57
C LEU A 48 -33.15 2.70 -16.80
N ASN A 49 -32.27 3.60 -17.27
CA ASN A 49 -32.10 4.91 -16.68
C ASN A 49 -33.32 5.81 -17.02
N PRO A 50 -34.05 6.36 -16.03
CA PRO A 50 -35.13 7.31 -16.30
C PRO A 50 -34.60 8.49 -17.12
N ARG A 51 -35.37 8.92 -18.13
CA ARG A 51 -34.98 9.99 -19.06
C ARG A 51 -35.64 11.33 -18.75
N THR A 52 -36.87 11.29 -18.22
CA THR A 52 -37.56 12.47 -17.71
C THR A 52 -37.95 12.26 -16.25
N ALA A 53 -37.99 13.34 -15.46
CA ALA A 53 -38.45 13.29 -14.08
C ALA A 53 -40.00 13.25 -14.07
N GLY A 54 -40.57 12.10 -13.68
CA GLY A 54 -42.02 11.94 -13.54
C GLY A 54 -42.76 11.41 -14.78
N GLU A 55 -42.09 10.67 -15.67
CA GLU A 55 -42.75 10.00 -16.79
C GLU A 55 -43.77 8.95 -16.30
N VAL A 56 -45.06 9.20 -16.58
CA VAL A 56 -46.15 8.33 -16.12
C VAL A 56 -46.32 7.10 -17.04
N SER A 57 -46.01 7.23 -18.33
CA SER A 57 -46.27 6.23 -19.36
C SER A 57 -45.09 5.30 -19.66
N LEU A 58 -45.35 4.00 -19.71
CA LEU A 58 -44.40 2.99 -20.22
C LEU A 58 -44.03 3.16 -21.70
N ASP A 59 -42.73 3.25 -22.02
CA ASP A 59 -42.25 2.94 -23.37
C ASP A 59 -42.03 1.42 -23.54
N GLY A 60 -42.90 0.79 -24.32
CA GLY A 60 -42.86 -0.66 -24.57
C GLY A 60 -41.56 -1.15 -25.21
N LEU A 61 -40.78 -0.30 -25.89
CA LEU A 61 -39.50 -0.71 -26.47
C LEU A 61 -38.43 -0.99 -25.40
N LEU A 62 -38.48 -0.35 -24.23
CA LEU A 62 -37.54 -0.64 -23.13
C LEU A 62 -37.61 -2.11 -22.71
N VAL A 63 -38.84 -2.64 -22.60
CA VAL A 63 -39.11 -4.04 -22.26
C VAL A 63 -38.63 -4.98 -23.37
N VAL A 64 -38.86 -4.62 -24.64
CA VAL A 64 -38.42 -5.41 -25.81
C VAL A 64 -36.90 -5.45 -25.90
N TYR A 65 -36.21 -4.32 -25.74
CA TYR A 65 -34.74 -4.26 -25.78
C TYR A 65 -34.10 -4.97 -24.57
N ALA A 66 -34.70 -4.90 -23.39
CA ALA A 66 -34.27 -5.69 -22.24
C ALA A 66 -34.39 -7.21 -22.50
N GLU A 67 -35.50 -7.66 -23.10
CA GLU A 67 -35.69 -9.05 -23.53
C GLU A 67 -34.64 -9.49 -24.58
N ARG A 68 -34.25 -8.58 -25.48
CA ARG A 68 -33.19 -8.86 -26.47
C ARG A 68 -31.79 -8.93 -25.86
N LEU A 69 -31.44 -8.05 -24.92
CA LEU A 69 -30.17 -8.12 -24.21
C LEU A 69 -30.03 -9.41 -23.37
N LEU A 70 -31.14 -9.92 -22.81
CA LEU A 70 -31.20 -11.25 -22.18
C LEU A 70 -30.96 -12.39 -23.18
N ALA A 71 -31.60 -12.33 -24.35
CA ALA A 71 -31.47 -13.33 -25.42
C ALA A 71 -30.06 -13.39 -26.01
N LEU A 72 -29.44 -12.23 -26.27
CA LEU A 72 -28.06 -12.08 -26.74
C LEU A 72 -27.00 -12.40 -25.67
N ARG A 73 -27.42 -12.75 -24.44
CA ARG A 73 -26.55 -13.02 -23.28
C ARG A 73 -25.57 -11.88 -22.96
N LYS A 74 -25.98 -10.63 -23.21
CA LYS A 74 -25.21 -9.42 -22.84
C LYS A 74 -25.56 -8.91 -21.46
N VAL A 75 -26.74 -9.28 -20.98
CA VAL A 75 -27.27 -8.96 -19.65
C VAL A 75 -27.86 -10.24 -19.04
N ASP A 76 -27.93 -10.28 -17.71
CA ASP A 76 -28.50 -11.39 -16.93
C ASP A 76 -29.75 -10.93 -16.17
N ALA A 77 -30.57 -11.88 -15.70
CA ALA A 77 -31.78 -11.56 -14.94
C ALA A 77 -31.47 -10.73 -13.68
N SER A 78 -30.37 -11.04 -12.99
CA SER A 78 -29.91 -10.28 -11.82
C SER A 78 -29.55 -8.83 -12.14
N HIS A 79 -28.94 -8.58 -13.30
CA HIS A 79 -28.53 -7.24 -13.74
C HIS A 79 -29.75 -6.35 -14.03
N ILE A 80 -30.79 -6.88 -14.69
CA ILE A 80 -32.05 -6.15 -14.92
C ILE A 80 -32.76 -5.84 -13.60
N LEU A 81 -32.85 -6.82 -12.69
CA LEU A 81 -33.45 -6.61 -11.37
C LEU A 81 -32.69 -5.53 -10.57
N ALA A 82 -31.36 -5.56 -10.58
CA ALA A 82 -30.54 -4.58 -9.86
C ALA A 82 -30.69 -3.17 -10.45
N ALA A 83 -30.71 -3.04 -11.78
CA ALA A 83 -30.94 -1.77 -12.47
C ALA A 83 -32.35 -1.22 -12.23
N ALA A 84 -33.38 -2.06 -12.27
CA ALA A 84 -34.75 -1.65 -11.98
C ALA A 84 -34.92 -1.25 -10.49
N TYR A 85 -34.30 -1.97 -9.56
CA TYR A 85 -34.33 -1.65 -8.13
C TYR A 85 -33.67 -0.30 -7.82
N LYS A 86 -32.56 0.02 -8.52
CA LYS A 86 -31.82 1.28 -8.33
C LYS A 86 -32.71 2.52 -8.47
N TYR A 87 -33.66 2.49 -9.40
CA TYR A 87 -34.59 3.57 -9.74
C TYR A 87 -36.04 3.31 -9.28
N SER A 88 -36.26 2.36 -8.36
CA SER A 88 -37.58 2.13 -7.78
C SER A 88 -37.97 3.19 -6.75
N ARG A 89 -39.28 3.45 -6.61
CA ARG A 89 -39.87 4.26 -5.54
C ARG A 89 -39.68 3.63 -4.16
N ASP A 90 -39.70 2.29 -4.09
CA ASP A 90 -39.61 1.54 -2.82
C ASP A 90 -38.24 1.63 -2.14
N ARG A 91 -37.19 2.00 -2.88
CA ARG A 91 -35.82 1.99 -2.37
C ARG A 91 -35.62 3.12 -1.32
N PRO A 92 -35.12 2.82 -0.10
CA PRO A 92 -34.81 3.85 0.90
C PRO A 92 -33.61 4.70 0.46
N LEU A 93 -33.64 6.00 0.79
CA LEU A 93 -32.53 6.90 0.52
C LEU A 93 -31.36 6.68 1.50
N PRO A 94 -30.10 6.79 1.04
CA PRO A 94 -28.95 6.99 1.92
C PRO A 94 -29.10 8.28 2.74
N ALA A 95 -28.57 8.31 3.97
CA ALA A 95 -28.66 9.49 4.84
C ALA A 95 -28.06 10.77 4.23
N ALA A 96 -27.07 10.64 3.34
CA ALA A 96 -26.45 11.77 2.64
C ALA A 96 -27.32 12.38 1.52
N ASP A 97 -28.27 11.62 0.97
CA ASP A 97 -29.17 12.12 -0.10
C ASP A 97 -30.46 12.74 0.49
N ALA A 98 -30.78 12.45 1.76
CA ALA A 98 -31.96 12.98 2.44
C ALA A 98 -31.88 14.50 2.72
N GLU A 99 -30.67 15.05 2.88
CA GLU A 99 -30.46 16.50 3.05
C GLU A 99 -30.60 17.28 1.72
N ALA A 100 -30.66 16.60 0.58
CA ALA A 100 -30.73 17.20 -0.75
C ALA A 100 -32.15 17.22 -1.37
N GLU A 101 -33.16 16.62 -0.72
CA GLU A 101 -34.52 16.52 -1.28
C GLU A 101 -35.23 17.87 -1.48
N ASP A 102 -34.85 18.93 -0.75
CA ASP A 102 -35.45 20.27 -0.87
C ASP A 102 -35.15 20.98 -2.21
N ILE A 103 -34.29 20.44 -3.07
CA ILE A 103 -33.77 21.14 -4.27
C ILE A 103 -34.02 20.41 -5.61
N ALA A 104 -34.21 19.08 -5.65
CA ALA A 104 -34.34 18.35 -6.92
C ALA A 104 -35.33 17.16 -6.91
N PRO A 105 -36.16 16.97 -7.96
CA PRO A 105 -37.08 15.84 -8.05
C PRO A 105 -36.35 14.51 -8.25
N ARG A 106 -36.73 13.50 -7.46
CA ARG A 106 -36.18 12.14 -7.53
C ARG A 106 -36.46 11.49 -8.89
N TRP A 107 -35.43 10.93 -9.51
CA TRP A 107 -35.51 10.22 -10.78
C TRP A 107 -35.98 8.78 -10.54
N VAL A 108 -37.21 8.46 -10.94
CA VAL A 108 -37.91 7.19 -10.62
C VAL A 108 -38.50 6.59 -11.90
N ASN A 109 -38.44 5.27 -12.04
CA ASN A 109 -39.06 4.53 -13.15
C ASN A 109 -40.57 4.33 -12.92
N SER A 110 -41.37 4.37 -13.99
CA SER A 110 -42.82 4.16 -13.90
C SER A 110 -43.17 2.78 -13.31
N PRO A 111 -44.26 2.64 -12.54
CA PRO A 111 -44.65 1.34 -11.96
C PRO A 111 -44.98 0.32 -13.05
N GLU A 112 -45.63 0.77 -14.14
CA GLU A 112 -45.95 -0.05 -15.33
C GLU A 112 -44.72 -0.73 -15.95
N LEU A 113 -43.55 -0.06 -15.92
CA LEU A 113 -42.29 -0.65 -16.38
C LEU A 113 -41.79 -1.74 -15.43
N GLN A 114 -41.98 -1.59 -14.11
CA GLN A 114 -41.58 -2.60 -13.13
C GLN A 114 -42.43 -3.86 -13.27
N ASP A 115 -43.75 -3.70 -13.35
CA ASP A 115 -44.69 -4.80 -13.65
C ASP A 115 -44.30 -5.56 -14.93
N ALA A 116 -44.10 -4.84 -16.04
CA ALA A 116 -43.75 -5.46 -17.32
C ALA A 116 -42.40 -6.18 -17.27
N LEU A 117 -41.40 -5.66 -16.54
CA LEU A 117 -40.11 -6.34 -16.34
C LEU A 117 -40.25 -7.59 -15.46
N PHE A 118 -41.02 -7.52 -14.37
CA PHE A 118 -41.27 -8.68 -13.50
C PHE A 118 -42.01 -9.80 -14.25
N GLU A 119 -43.03 -9.47 -15.04
CA GLU A 119 -43.79 -10.45 -15.83
C GLU A 119 -42.89 -11.17 -16.86
N ARG A 120 -41.99 -10.41 -17.52
CA ARG A 120 -41.03 -10.95 -18.50
C ARG A 120 -39.99 -11.86 -17.85
N LEU A 121 -39.43 -11.44 -16.71
CA LEU A 121 -38.47 -12.23 -15.95
C LEU A 121 -39.12 -13.48 -15.35
N CYS A 122 -40.36 -13.40 -14.88
CA CYS A 122 -41.16 -14.54 -14.44
C CYS A 122 -41.30 -15.57 -15.57
N ARG A 123 -41.70 -15.14 -16.77
CA ARG A 123 -41.77 -16.02 -17.95
C ARG A 123 -40.40 -16.64 -18.32
N ALA A 124 -39.31 -15.88 -18.20
CA ALA A 124 -37.95 -16.39 -18.46
C ALA A 124 -37.49 -17.45 -17.43
N LEU A 125 -37.87 -17.29 -16.15
CA LEU A 125 -37.59 -18.23 -15.05
C LEU A 125 -38.43 -19.51 -15.16
N GLN A 126 -39.74 -19.38 -15.45
CA GLN A 126 -40.65 -20.50 -15.67
C GLN A 126 -40.27 -21.34 -16.89
N ALA A 127 -39.82 -20.71 -17.98
CA ALA A 127 -39.30 -21.39 -19.17
C ALA A 127 -37.92 -22.05 -18.96
N GLY A 128 -37.29 -21.89 -17.79
CA GLY A 128 -35.96 -22.43 -17.49
C GLY A 128 -34.81 -21.81 -18.29
N THR A 129 -35.09 -20.77 -19.10
CA THR A 129 -34.10 -20.08 -19.94
C THR A 129 -33.07 -19.33 -19.10
N ARG A 130 -33.50 -18.81 -17.94
CA ARG A 130 -32.69 -18.20 -16.89
C ARG A 130 -33.01 -18.85 -15.54
N PRO A 131 -32.09 -18.83 -14.55
CA PRO A 131 -30.70 -18.37 -14.65
C PRO A 131 -29.82 -19.36 -15.44
N LEU A 132 -28.78 -18.87 -16.12
CA LEU A 132 -27.73 -19.68 -16.74
C LEU A 132 -26.66 -20.08 -15.72
N SER A 133 -26.29 -19.15 -14.82
CA SER A 133 -25.20 -19.30 -13.86
C SER A 133 -25.69 -19.38 -12.41
N ILE A 134 -24.93 -20.10 -11.57
CA ILE A 134 -25.09 -20.10 -10.10
C ILE A 134 -24.89 -18.68 -9.53
N SER A 135 -24.02 -17.87 -10.16
CA SER A 135 -23.80 -16.47 -9.76
C SER A 135 -25.03 -15.59 -10.06
N GLU A 136 -25.61 -15.74 -11.25
CA GLU A 136 -26.86 -15.06 -11.65
C GLU A 136 -28.00 -15.41 -10.69
N ALA A 137 -28.15 -16.69 -10.33
CA ALA A 137 -29.11 -17.15 -9.34
C ALA A 137 -28.90 -16.50 -7.95
N PHE A 138 -27.64 -16.46 -7.46
CA PHE A 138 -27.31 -15.87 -6.17
C PHE A 138 -27.63 -14.37 -6.10
N GLN A 139 -27.23 -13.64 -7.14
CA GLN A 139 -27.48 -12.20 -7.25
C GLN A 139 -28.98 -11.90 -7.38
N ALA A 140 -29.72 -12.66 -8.19
CA ALA A 140 -31.17 -12.50 -8.34
C ALA A 140 -31.89 -12.68 -7.00
N VAL A 141 -31.57 -13.72 -6.24
CA VAL A 141 -32.10 -13.93 -4.88
C VAL A 141 -31.75 -12.76 -3.96
N THR A 142 -30.52 -12.27 -4.00
CA THR A 142 -30.06 -11.15 -3.15
C THR A 142 -30.82 -9.85 -3.45
N VAL A 143 -30.96 -9.48 -4.73
CA VAL A 143 -31.67 -8.26 -5.16
C VAL A 143 -33.17 -8.35 -4.86
N VAL A 144 -33.80 -9.51 -5.10
CA VAL A 144 -35.23 -9.69 -4.79
C VAL A 144 -35.49 -9.66 -3.28
N THR A 145 -34.55 -10.18 -2.48
CA THR A 145 -34.60 -10.10 -1.00
C THR A 145 -34.54 -8.65 -0.52
N SER A 146 -33.64 -7.82 -1.08
CA SER A 146 -33.59 -6.40 -0.73
C SER A 146 -34.84 -5.64 -1.20
N TRP A 147 -35.39 -5.97 -2.37
CA TRP A 147 -36.63 -5.37 -2.87
C TRP A 147 -37.84 -5.67 -1.97
N MET A 148 -38.04 -6.92 -1.55
CA MET A 148 -39.11 -7.26 -0.60
C MET A 148 -39.01 -6.45 0.69
N SER A 149 -37.81 -6.34 1.25
CA SER A 149 -37.57 -5.64 2.53
C SER A 149 -37.81 -4.14 2.39
N ALA A 150 -37.35 -3.55 1.28
CA ALA A 150 -37.58 -2.15 0.94
C ALA A 150 -39.07 -1.83 0.70
N MET A 151 -39.77 -2.68 -0.05
CA MET A 151 -41.20 -2.52 -0.33
C MET A 151 -42.04 -2.63 0.95
N VAL A 152 -41.73 -3.55 1.87
CA VAL A 152 -42.40 -3.61 3.17
C VAL A 152 -42.13 -2.35 3.99
N ALA A 153 -40.88 -1.88 4.05
CA ALA A 153 -40.50 -0.69 4.82
C ALA A 153 -41.10 0.63 4.27
N ALA A 154 -41.18 0.78 2.95
CA ALA A 154 -41.75 1.96 2.31
C ALA A 154 -43.27 2.08 2.56
N HIS A 155 -43.98 0.95 2.56
CA HIS A 155 -45.43 0.95 2.80
C HIS A 155 -45.80 1.02 4.29
N THR A 156 -44.98 0.48 5.19
CA THR A 156 -45.19 0.72 6.63
C THR A 156 -44.95 2.18 6.99
N SER A 157 -43.94 2.86 6.43
CA SER A 157 -43.75 4.30 6.67
C SER A 157 -44.86 5.15 6.06
N GLU A 158 -45.29 4.90 4.82
CA GLU A 158 -46.40 5.61 4.17
C GLU A 158 -47.71 5.43 4.96
N SER A 159 -48.01 4.22 5.44
CA SER A 159 -49.20 3.98 6.29
C SER A 159 -49.14 4.69 7.64
N VAL A 160 -47.98 4.76 8.29
CA VAL A 160 -47.80 5.48 9.57
C VAL A 160 -47.94 6.99 9.37
N ILE A 161 -47.34 7.54 8.32
CA ILE A 161 -47.44 8.97 7.96
C ILE A 161 -48.91 9.34 7.68
N HIS A 162 -49.64 8.53 6.91
CA HIS A 162 -51.06 8.80 6.64
C HIS A 162 -51.96 8.60 7.86
N ALA A 163 -51.66 7.65 8.75
CA ALA A 163 -52.35 7.51 10.03
C ALA A 163 -52.15 8.74 10.94
N MET A 164 -50.94 9.31 10.96
CA MET A 164 -50.65 10.57 11.66
C MET A 164 -51.30 11.79 11.00
N ALA A 165 -51.46 11.79 9.67
CA ALA A 165 -52.13 12.85 8.92
C ALA A 165 -53.68 12.75 8.93
N GLY A 166 -54.25 11.66 9.45
CA GLY A 166 -55.71 11.44 9.49
C GLY A 166 -56.36 11.15 8.13
N ILE A 167 -55.58 10.80 7.11
CA ILE A 167 -56.06 10.59 5.74
C ILE A 167 -56.41 9.11 5.54
N GLN A 168 -57.66 8.81 5.15
CA GLN A 168 -58.06 7.45 4.80
C GLN A 168 -57.42 7.02 3.47
N HIS A 169 -56.44 6.12 3.56
CA HIS A 169 -55.67 5.66 2.42
C HIS A 169 -56.45 4.63 1.58
N HIS A 170 -56.81 4.97 0.34
CA HIS A 170 -57.03 3.97 -0.71
C HIS A 170 -55.68 3.67 -1.37
N PRO A 171 -55.18 2.43 -1.36
CA PRO A 171 -53.91 2.09 -2.01
C PRO A 171 -53.96 2.39 -3.51
N GLN A 172 -52.96 3.12 -4.02
CA GLN A 172 -52.81 3.39 -5.45
C GLN A 172 -52.76 2.07 -6.22
N GLN A 173 -53.65 1.90 -7.21
CA GLN A 173 -53.85 0.63 -7.92
C GLN A 173 -52.57 0.09 -8.58
N SER A 174 -51.65 0.96 -8.99
CA SER A 174 -50.33 0.61 -9.52
C SER A 174 -49.37 0.03 -8.45
N SER A 175 -49.44 0.48 -7.20
CA SER A 175 -48.68 -0.14 -6.09
C SER A 175 -49.16 -1.56 -5.80
N ILE A 176 -50.47 -1.83 -5.95
CA ILE A 176 -51.05 -3.17 -5.77
C ILE A 176 -50.54 -4.12 -6.86
N SER A 177 -50.50 -3.66 -8.11
CA SER A 177 -50.01 -4.40 -9.27
C SER A 177 -48.54 -4.82 -9.08
N ASN A 178 -47.65 -3.86 -8.77
CA ASN A 178 -46.23 -4.13 -8.50
C ASN A 178 -45.99 -5.18 -7.39
N ARG A 179 -46.82 -5.18 -6.33
CA ARG A 179 -46.74 -6.17 -5.24
C ARG A 179 -47.09 -7.58 -5.72
N ASP A 180 -48.17 -7.71 -6.50
CA ASP A 180 -48.62 -9.00 -7.03
C ASP A 180 -47.61 -9.55 -8.05
N SER A 181 -47.15 -8.71 -8.98
CA SER A 181 -46.09 -9.04 -9.95
C SER A 181 -44.78 -9.47 -9.28
N LEU A 182 -44.34 -8.79 -8.22
CA LEU A 182 -43.17 -9.18 -7.44
C LEU A 182 -43.39 -10.53 -6.73
N GLY A 183 -44.58 -10.75 -6.15
CA GLY A 183 -44.94 -12.03 -5.53
C GLY A 183 -44.97 -13.20 -6.52
N ILE A 184 -45.51 -12.99 -7.72
CA ILE A 184 -45.52 -13.97 -8.81
C ILE A 184 -44.10 -14.28 -9.30
N LEU A 185 -43.25 -13.25 -9.44
CA LEU A 185 -41.83 -13.43 -9.75
C LEU A 185 -41.12 -14.24 -8.65
N LEU A 186 -41.47 -14.01 -7.38
CA LEU A 186 -40.89 -14.70 -6.23
C LEU A 186 -41.26 -16.20 -6.22
N VAL A 187 -42.52 -16.54 -6.54
CA VAL A 187 -42.96 -17.92 -6.76
C VAL A 187 -42.13 -18.58 -7.86
N ALA A 188 -42.03 -17.95 -9.04
CA ALA A 188 -41.25 -18.48 -10.17
C ALA A 188 -39.74 -18.60 -9.89
N LEU A 189 -39.19 -17.73 -9.04
CA LEU A 189 -37.78 -17.78 -8.63
C LEU A 189 -37.49 -18.96 -7.69
N ILE A 190 -38.36 -19.22 -6.71
CA ILE A 190 -38.19 -20.31 -5.74
C ILE A 190 -38.45 -21.68 -6.40
N GLU A 191 -39.45 -21.77 -7.28
CA GLU A 191 -39.78 -22.99 -8.04
C GLU A 191 -38.69 -23.39 -9.06
N ASN A 192 -37.81 -22.47 -9.45
CA ASN A 192 -36.76 -22.75 -10.43
C ASN A 192 -35.72 -23.74 -9.86
N ALA A 193 -35.58 -24.90 -10.50
CA ALA A 193 -34.72 -25.99 -10.02
C ALA A 193 -33.26 -25.59 -9.71
N LYS A 194 -32.67 -24.64 -10.47
CA LYS A 194 -31.30 -24.17 -10.24
C LYS A 194 -31.19 -23.28 -9.00
N VAL A 195 -32.22 -22.49 -8.71
CA VAL A 195 -32.30 -21.66 -7.50
C VAL A 195 -32.57 -22.54 -6.28
N ALA A 196 -33.47 -23.52 -6.40
CA ALA A 196 -33.71 -24.53 -5.37
C ALA A 196 -32.45 -25.37 -5.05
N GLU A 197 -31.62 -25.68 -6.05
CA GLU A 197 -30.32 -26.31 -5.82
C GLU A 197 -29.34 -25.36 -5.10
N LEU A 198 -29.28 -24.09 -5.50
CA LEU A 198 -28.45 -23.07 -4.86
C LEU A 198 -28.80 -22.91 -3.36
N LEU A 199 -30.10 -22.83 -3.03
CA LEU A 199 -30.59 -22.69 -1.65
C LEU A 199 -30.28 -23.91 -0.75
N ARG A 200 -29.95 -25.07 -1.35
CA ARG A 200 -29.50 -26.28 -0.63
C ARG A 200 -28.00 -26.32 -0.36
N ARG A 201 -27.18 -25.46 -1.01
CA ARG A 201 -25.72 -25.47 -0.85
C ARG A 201 -25.27 -24.60 0.33
N ASP A 202 -24.33 -25.09 1.14
CA ASP A 202 -23.84 -24.38 2.35
C ASP A 202 -23.30 -22.96 2.07
N LYS A 203 -22.69 -22.75 0.90
CA LYS A 203 -22.17 -21.43 0.49
C LYS A 203 -23.25 -20.34 0.33
N ALA A 204 -24.53 -20.69 0.35
CA ALA A 204 -25.66 -19.76 0.25
C ALA A 204 -26.40 -19.55 1.60
N LYS A 205 -25.83 -20.00 2.73
CA LYS A 205 -26.48 -19.97 4.05
C LYS A 205 -26.99 -18.58 4.46
N ASP A 206 -26.22 -17.53 4.20
CA ASP A 206 -26.59 -16.16 4.58
C ASP A 206 -27.66 -15.56 3.66
N ALA A 207 -27.54 -15.80 2.34
CA ALA A 207 -28.59 -15.43 1.38
C ALA A 207 -29.91 -16.15 1.68
N ARG A 208 -29.87 -17.43 2.08
CA ARG A 208 -31.04 -18.19 2.54
C ARG A 208 -31.66 -17.60 3.82
N LYS A 209 -30.83 -17.15 4.77
CA LYS A 209 -31.30 -16.49 6.01
C LYS A 209 -31.94 -15.13 5.73
N ALA A 210 -31.31 -14.31 4.88
CA ALA A 210 -31.88 -13.03 4.46
C ALA A 210 -33.21 -13.23 3.71
N LEU A 211 -33.27 -14.22 2.81
CA LEU A 211 -34.49 -14.58 2.09
C LEU A 211 -35.61 -15.06 3.03
N SER A 212 -35.32 -15.91 4.02
CA SER A 212 -36.33 -16.39 4.98
C SER A 212 -36.86 -15.28 5.90
N GLN A 213 -36.00 -14.34 6.31
CA GLN A 213 -36.38 -13.16 7.06
C GLN A 213 -37.30 -12.24 6.24
N ALA A 214 -36.92 -11.94 4.99
CA ALA A 214 -37.72 -11.11 4.10
C ALA A 214 -39.05 -11.78 3.69
N LEU A 215 -39.07 -13.09 3.44
CA LEU A 215 -40.31 -13.85 3.20
C LEU A 215 -41.28 -13.75 4.39
N SER A 216 -40.76 -13.84 5.62
CA SER A 216 -41.59 -13.85 6.83
C SER A 216 -42.28 -12.51 7.10
N SER A 217 -41.72 -11.38 6.63
CA SER A 217 -42.38 -10.07 6.67
C SER A 217 -43.20 -9.77 5.41
N PHE A 218 -42.80 -10.28 4.24
CA PHE A 218 -43.47 -10.05 2.96
C PHE A 218 -44.75 -10.87 2.77
N ILE A 219 -44.82 -12.10 3.30
CA ILE A 219 -46.03 -12.94 3.19
C ILE A 219 -47.26 -12.28 3.85
N PRO A 220 -47.23 -11.83 5.12
CA PRO A 220 -48.36 -11.12 5.74
C PRO A 220 -48.74 -9.81 5.02
N PHE A 221 -47.76 -9.18 4.36
CA PHE A 221 -47.95 -7.97 3.57
C PHE A 221 -48.69 -8.25 2.25
N ILE A 222 -48.29 -9.29 1.50
CA ILE A 222 -48.94 -9.64 0.23
C ILE A 222 -50.31 -10.31 0.42
N THR A 223 -50.57 -10.97 1.56
CA THR A 223 -51.92 -11.50 1.91
C THR A 223 -53.01 -10.43 1.86
N GLN A 224 -52.67 -9.16 2.11
CA GLN A 224 -53.62 -8.03 2.07
C GLN A 224 -54.07 -7.66 0.65
N THR A 225 -53.29 -8.02 -0.37
CA THR A 225 -53.54 -7.68 -1.78
C THR A 225 -53.81 -8.90 -2.65
N SER A 226 -53.10 -10.01 -2.45
CA SER A 226 -53.15 -11.23 -3.26
C SER A 226 -53.03 -12.49 -2.38
N PRO A 227 -54.14 -12.97 -1.77
CA PRO A 227 -54.12 -14.11 -0.86
C PRO A 227 -53.76 -15.43 -1.56
N ALA A 228 -54.00 -15.55 -2.88
CA ALA A 228 -53.63 -16.73 -3.66
C ALA A 228 -52.11 -16.86 -3.80
N VAL A 229 -51.40 -15.76 -4.10
CA VAL A 229 -49.93 -15.73 -4.19
C VAL A 229 -49.30 -15.93 -2.81
N ALA A 230 -49.86 -15.30 -1.76
CA ALA A 230 -49.44 -15.53 -0.38
C ALA A 230 -49.52 -17.02 0.01
N THR A 231 -50.64 -17.69 -0.29
CA THR A 231 -50.82 -19.13 0.00
C THR A 231 -49.80 -20.00 -0.74
N ARG A 232 -49.45 -19.66 -1.98
CA ARG A 232 -48.41 -20.37 -2.74
C ARG A 232 -47.01 -20.15 -2.14
N LEU A 233 -46.70 -18.92 -1.74
CA LEU A 233 -45.43 -18.58 -1.08
C LEU A 233 -45.28 -19.26 0.29
N GLU A 234 -46.34 -19.33 1.10
CA GLU A 234 -46.32 -20.09 2.37
C GLU A 234 -46.03 -21.58 2.17
N MET A 235 -46.60 -22.18 1.13
CA MET A 235 -46.37 -23.58 0.78
C MET A 235 -44.91 -23.81 0.34
N LEU A 236 -44.37 -22.94 -0.52
CA LEU A 236 -42.97 -23.00 -0.94
C LEU A 236 -42.00 -22.72 0.23
N GLN A 237 -42.37 -21.83 1.16
CA GLN A 237 -41.58 -21.57 2.37
C GLN A 237 -41.44 -22.84 3.23
N LYS A 238 -42.54 -23.59 3.39
CA LYS A 238 -42.59 -24.88 4.10
C LYS A 238 -41.84 -25.98 3.35
N GLU A 239 -41.96 -26.05 2.03
CA GLU A 239 -41.31 -27.07 1.18
C GLU A 239 -39.77 -26.98 1.20
N HIS A 240 -39.22 -25.76 1.31
CA HIS A 240 -37.78 -25.51 1.21
C HIS A 240 -37.08 -25.21 2.56
N ASP A 241 -37.74 -25.39 3.72
CA ASP A 241 -37.27 -25.00 5.06
C ASP A 241 -36.80 -23.52 5.12
N LEU A 242 -37.52 -22.63 4.42
CA LEU A 242 -37.23 -21.18 4.37
C LEU A 242 -37.92 -20.42 5.50
N HIS A 243 -38.06 -21.04 6.67
CA HIS A 243 -38.59 -20.39 7.86
C HIS A 243 -37.51 -19.61 8.59
N ASP A 244 -37.87 -18.44 9.12
CA ASP A 244 -36.96 -17.68 9.97
C ASP A 244 -36.83 -18.36 11.35
N LYS A 245 -35.66 -18.97 11.57
CA LYS A 245 -35.31 -19.59 12.85
C LYS A 245 -35.17 -18.55 13.97
N SER A 246 -35.17 -17.24 13.68
CA SER A 246 -35.27 -16.17 14.67
C SER A 246 -36.66 -16.08 15.32
N ILE A 247 -37.74 -16.33 14.59
CA ILE A 247 -39.12 -16.29 15.13
C ILE A 247 -39.43 -17.56 15.94
N ALA A 248 -38.74 -18.66 15.65
CA ALA A 248 -38.78 -19.88 16.46
C ALA A 248 -38.09 -19.77 17.84
N HIS A 249 -37.44 -18.65 18.19
CA HIS A 249 -36.84 -18.45 19.51
C HIS A 249 -37.84 -18.38 20.69
N LEU A 250 -39.16 -18.35 20.43
CA LEU A 250 -40.18 -18.41 21.47
C LEU A 250 -40.65 -19.84 21.84
N ASN A 251 -40.38 -20.86 21.02
CA ASN A 251 -40.72 -22.25 21.32
C ASN A 251 -39.60 -23.19 20.84
N GLY A 252 -38.80 -23.67 21.78
CA GLY A 252 -37.41 -24.06 21.51
C GLY A 252 -37.16 -25.41 20.84
N VAL A 253 -36.09 -25.44 20.03
CA VAL A 253 -35.24 -26.62 19.79
C VAL A 253 -33.77 -26.18 19.84
N ALA A 254 -33.06 -26.53 20.90
CA ALA A 254 -31.78 -25.91 21.30
C ALA A 254 -30.52 -26.49 20.60
N GLY A 255 -30.58 -26.78 19.30
CA GLY A 255 -29.56 -27.57 18.61
C GLY A 255 -28.29 -26.84 18.14
N SER A 256 -28.41 -25.62 17.60
CA SER A 256 -27.32 -25.00 16.81
C SER A 256 -26.78 -23.66 17.33
N SER A 257 -27.60 -22.81 17.98
CA SER A 257 -27.08 -21.63 18.69
C SER A 257 -26.21 -22.08 19.85
N ALA A 258 -26.74 -22.95 20.72
CA ALA A 258 -26.03 -23.47 21.88
C ALA A 258 -24.66 -24.09 21.53
N ALA A 259 -24.51 -24.74 20.37
CA ALA A 259 -23.22 -25.28 19.93
C ALA A 259 -22.22 -24.17 19.55
N LEU A 260 -22.67 -23.09 18.89
CA LEU A 260 -21.85 -21.92 18.55
C LEU A 260 -21.56 -21.05 19.79
N ASP A 261 -22.53 -20.91 20.70
CA ASP A 261 -22.39 -20.20 21.97
C ASP A 261 -21.41 -20.93 22.91
N VAL A 262 -21.50 -22.27 22.98
CA VAL A 262 -20.51 -23.12 23.68
C VAL A 262 -19.14 -23.06 23.00
N ALA A 263 -19.06 -23.07 21.67
CA ALA A 263 -17.80 -22.89 20.95
C ALA A 263 -17.18 -21.50 21.20
N ALA A 264 -17.98 -20.43 21.26
CA ALA A 264 -17.53 -19.09 21.61
C ALA A 264 -17.06 -19.01 23.07
N LEU A 265 -17.76 -19.66 24.01
CA LEU A 265 -17.33 -19.79 25.41
C LEU A 265 -16.02 -20.57 25.53
N GLN A 266 -15.85 -21.66 24.77
CA GLN A 266 -14.60 -22.42 24.70
C GLN A 266 -13.45 -21.57 24.15
N LEU A 267 -13.68 -20.81 23.08
CA LEU A 267 -12.69 -19.88 22.51
C LEU A 267 -12.34 -18.74 23.47
N ASN A 268 -13.31 -18.23 24.23
CA ASN A 268 -13.04 -17.23 25.27
C ASN A 268 -12.19 -17.82 26.41
N ALA A 269 -12.43 -19.08 26.79
CA ALA A 269 -11.67 -19.82 27.79
C ALA A 269 -10.29 -20.33 27.31
N VAL A 270 -9.89 -20.06 26.05
CA VAL A 270 -8.55 -20.37 25.56
C VAL A 270 -7.51 -19.61 26.38
N MET A 271 -6.62 -20.34 27.05
CA MET A 271 -5.48 -19.78 27.75
C MET A 271 -4.44 -19.28 26.74
N ASP A 272 -3.98 -18.05 26.96
CA ASP A 272 -2.92 -17.43 26.16
C ASP A 272 -1.54 -17.96 26.57
N LEU A 273 -0.67 -18.12 25.57
CA LEU A 273 0.72 -18.52 25.76
C LEU A 273 1.58 -17.31 26.20
N PRO A 274 2.60 -17.50 27.05
CA PRO A 274 3.47 -16.43 27.54
C PRO A 274 3.99 -15.45 26.47
N SER A 275 4.18 -14.19 26.88
CA SER A 275 4.72 -13.14 26.02
C SER A 275 6.25 -13.11 26.07
N ILE A 276 6.92 -13.81 25.14
CA ILE A 276 8.36 -13.66 24.90
C ILE A 276 8.62 -12.64 23.79
N ASN A 277 9.63 -11.78 23.97
CA ASN A 277 10.20 -10.93 22.93
C ASN A 277 11.38 -11.66 22.26
N THR A 278 11.19 -12.23 21.07
CA THR A 278 12.29 -12.90 20.34
C THR A 278 13.19 -11.90 19.60
N ARG A 279 14.47 -12.28 19.37
CA ARG A 279 15.41 -11.57 18.48
C ARG A 279 14.84 -11.44 17.06
N ALA A 280 14.17 -12.51 16.59
CA ALA A 280 13.53 -12.56 15.29
C ALA A 280 12.47 -11.46 15.07
N GLY A 281 11.71 -11.07 16.10
CA GLY A 281 10.62 -10.11 15.93
C GLY A 281 11.08 -8.69 15.53
N LEU A 282 12.14 -8.17 16.16
CA LEU A 282 12.68 -6.86 15.78
C LEU A 282 13.49 -6.93 14.48
N TYR A 283 14.18 -8.04 14.24
CA TYR A 283 14.83 -8.33 12.96
C TYR A 283 13.82 -8.34 11.78
N VAL A 284 12.63 -8.93 11.96
CA VAL A 284 11.53 -8.89 10.98
C VAL A 284 11.05 -7.46 10.75
N PHE A 285 10.84 -6.68 11.81
CA PHE A 285 10.39 -5.29 11.73
C PHE A 285 11.37 -4.39 10.97
N LEU A 286 12.68 -4.44 11.31
CA LEU A 286 13.70 -3.64 10.63
C LEU A 286 13.92 -4.08 9.17
N ASN A 287 13.86 -5.39 8.87
CA ASN A 287 13.83 -5.86 7.49
C ASN A 287 12.63 -5.26 6.73
N ALA A 288 11.42 -5.33 7.28
CA ALA A 288 10.22 -4.80 6.61
C ALA A 288 10.29 -3.28 6.35
N LEU A 289 10.93 -2.55 7.26
CA LEU A 289 11.09 -1.09 7.22
C LEU A 289 12.16 -0.60 6.24
N LEU A 290 13.19 -1.42 5.97
CA LEU A 290 14.31 -1.10 5.08
C LEU A 290 14.23 -1.82 3.71
N VAL A 291 13.36 -2.82 3.56
CA VAL A 291 13.14 -3.54 2.29
C VAL A 291 12.30 -2.71 1.33
N GLY A 292 12.95 -2.23 0.27
CA GLY A 292 12.33 -1.36 -0.74
C GLY A 292 12.57 0.12 -0.39
N ARG A 293 11.52 0.82 0.05
CA ARG A 293 11.60 2.20 0.52
C ARG A 293 12.14 2.22 1.97
N PRO A 294 13.19 2.99 2.29
CA PRO A 294 13.57 3.22 3.68
C PRO A 294 12.51 4.10 4.36
N LEU A 295 11.58 3.49 5.10
CA LEU A 295 10.50 4.19 5.80
C LEU A 295 10.83 4.34 7.29
N THR A 296 11.97 4.94 7.57
CA THR A 296 12.58 5.12 8.89
C THR A 296 12.06 6.35 9.63
N ASP A 297 10.74 6.46 9.75
CA ASP A 297 10.11 7.44 10.63
C ASP A 297 10.46 7.14 12.10
N ASP A 298 10.95 8.15 12.82
CA ASP A 298 11.40 8.03 14.22
C ASP A 298 10.24 7.59 15.12
N TYR A 299 9.07 8.20 14.94
CA TYR A 299 7.89 7.92 15.75
C TYR A 299 7.42 6.47 15.59
N THR A 300 7.38 5.96 14.36
CA THR A 300 7.04 4.56 14.05
C THR A 300 8.02 3.57 14.67
N ILE A 301 9.33 3.85 14.62
CA ILE A 301 10.36 2.98 15.21
C ILE A 301 10.27 3.01 16.75
N ILE A 302 10.26 4.19 17.35
CA ILE A 302 10.28 4.40 18.80
C ILE A 302 9.02 3.81 19.44
N ASN A 303 7.82 4.08 18.90
CA ASN A 303 6.59 3.53 19.45
C ASN A 303 6.52 2.00 19.34
N HIS A 304 7.06 1.39 18.26
CA HIS A 304 7.16 -0.06 18.15
C HIS A 304 8.09 -0.65 19.21
N LEU A 305 9.23 0.00 19.47
CA LEU A 305 10.19 -0.42 20.49
C LEU A 305 9.60 -0.32 21.91
N HIS A 306 8.98 0.81 22.27
CA HIS A 306 8.32 0.98 23.58
C HIS A 306 7.19 -0.04 23.80
N ALA A 307 6.34 -0.25 22.79
CA ALA A 307 5.24 -1.23 22.86
C ALA A 307 5.74 -2.66 23.08
N ARG A 308 6.86 -3.03 22.43
CA ARG A 308 7.46 -4.37 22.52
C ARG A 308 8.18 -4.60 23.85
N TYR A 309 9.02 -3.65 24.27
CA TYR A 309 9.91 -3.81 25.43
C TYR A 309 9.37 -3.21 26.74
N LYS A 310 8.13 -2.70 26.76
CA LYS A 310 7.42 -2.23 27.97
C LYS A 310 8.24 -1.26 28.85
N ASN A 311 8.98 -0.36 28.19
CA ASN A 311 9.90 0.60 28.80
C ASN A 311 11.13 0.00 29.52
N GLU A 312 11.55 -1.23 29.24
CA GLU A 312 12.86 -1.76 29.65
C GLU A 312 13.97 -1.31 28.68
N PRO A 313 14.78 -0.30 29.02
CA PRO A 313 15.53 0.44 28.02
C PRO A 313 16.86 -0.22 27.66
N GLN A 314 17.44 -0.99 28.59
CA GLN A 314 18.67 -1.76 28.34
C GLN A 314 18.44 -2.83 27.27
N ILE A 315 17.36 -3.61 27.41
CA ILE A 315 16.99 -4.65 26.45
C ILE A 315 16.59 -4.01 25.11
N MET A 316 15.83 -2.91 25.15
CA MET A 316 15.42 -2.16 23.95
C MET A 316 16.62 -1.64 23.14
N MET A 317 17.58 -0.96 23.78
CA MET A 317 18.78 -0.44 23.11
C MET A 317 19.68 -1.57 22.57
N THR A 318 19.94 -2.59 23.39
CA THR A 318 20.75 -3.76 22.98
C THR A 318 20.11 -4.47 21.79
N ALA A 319 18.80 -4.73 21.84
CA ALA A 319 18.07 -5.39 20.75
C ALA A 319 18.06 -4.57 19.46
N LEU A 320 17.92 -3.24 19.54
CA LEU A 320 17.98 -2.36 18.37
C LEU A 320 19.33 -2.43 17.66
N ILE A 321 20.44 -2.38 18.42
CA ILE A 321 21.79 -2.49 17.87
C ILE A 321 21.99 -3.87 17.25
N THR A 322 21.73 -4.95 17.99
CA THR A 322 21.91 -6.33 17.51
C THR A 322 21.08 -6.59 16.24
N ALA A 323 19.80 -6.18 16.22
CA ALA A 323 18.94 -6.38 15.06
C ALA A 323 19.37 -5.55 13.83
N ALA A 324 19.95 -4.35 14.02
CA ALA A 324 20.47 -3.54 12.91
C ALA A 324 21.72 -4.19 12.27
N PHE A 325 22.62 -4.75 13.08
CA PHE A 325 23.74 -5.57 12.58
C PHE A 325 23.26 -6.85 11.89
N ASP A 326 22.24 -7.53 12.43
CA ASP A 326 21.66 -8.75 11.84
C ASP A 326 21.07 -8.49 10.44
N VAL A 327 20.37 -7.37 10.24
CA VAL A 327 19.83 -6.97 8.93
C VAL A 327 20.96 -6.79 7.91
N LEU A 328 22.07 -6.14 8.31
CA LEU A 328 23.22 -5.90 7.44
C LEU A 328 23.99 -7.20 7.11
N ALA A 329 24.15 -8.11 8.08
CA ALA A 329 24.70 -9.45 7.84
C ALA A 329 23.85 -10.26 6.84
N ASN A 330 22.53 -10.29 7.04
CA ASN A 330 21.59 -10.93 6.12
C ASN A 330 21.65 -10.35 4.69
N ALA A 331 21.76 -9.03 4.55
CA ALA A 331 21.92 -8.39 3.25
C ALA A 331 23.21 -8.83 2.54
N SER A 332 24.31 -8.98 3.31
CA SER A 332 25.60 -9.50 2.83
C SER A 332 25.48 -10.95 2.35
N TYR A 333 24.97 -11.85 3.21
CA TYR A 333 24.81 -13.27 2.88
C TYR A 333 23.88 -13.53 1.70
N ARG A 334 22.91 -12.64 1.46
CA ARG A 334 21.98 -12.73 0.32
C ARG A 334 22.53 -12.10 -0.97
N GLY A 335 23.68 -11.44 -0.94
CA GLY A 335 24.28 -10.77 -2.10
C GLY A 335 23.40 -9.64 -2.65
N GLU A 336 22.78 -8.84 -1.77
CA GLU A 336 22.03 -7.66 -2.22
C GLU A 336 22.96 -6.60 -2.86
N SER A 337 22.39 -5.71 -3.68
CA SER A 337 23.18 -4.74 -4.45
C SER A 337 23.99 -3.77 -3.59
N THR A 338 25.08 -3.21 -4.13
CA THR A 338 25.94 -2.24 -3.43
C THR A 338 25.16 -1.04 -2.87
N GLN A 339 24.17 -0.52 -3.61
CA GLN A 339 23.28 0.54 -3.11
C GLN A 339 22.44 0.05 -1.91
N ALA A 340 21.93 -1.18 -1.95
CA ALA A 340 21.20 -1.75 -0.82
C ALA A 340 22.09 -1.90 0.41
N MET A 341 23.29 -2.45 0.25
CA MET A 341 24.31 -2.54 1.31
C MET A 341 24.65 -1.17 1.90
N PHE A 342 24.85 -0.14 1.07
CA PHE A 342 25.07 1.23 1.52
C PHE A 342 23.90 1.75 2.36
N SER A 343 22.65 1.55 1.93
CA SER A 343 21.46 1.97 2.69
C SER A 343 21.37 1.30 4.06
N TYR A 344 21.65 0.00 4.16
CA TYR A 344 21.69 -0.70 5.45
C TYR A 344 22.83 -0.21 6.35
N LYS A 345 24.02 0.01 5.78
CA LYS A 345 25.19 0.55 6.49
C LYS A 345 24.95 1.99 6.98
N ASN A 346 24.32 2.85 6.17
CA ASN A 346 23.91 4.21 6.55
C ASN A 346 22.88 4.20 7.68
N PHE A 347 21.89 3.30 7.66
CA PHE A 347 20.93 3.18 8.76
C PHE A 347 21.65 2.82 10.07
N LEU A 348 22.53 1.82 10.04
CA LEU A 348 23.28 1.39 11.20
C LEU A 348 24.18 2.50 11.79
N ILE A 349 24.89 3.26 10.96
CA ILE A 349 25.91 4.22 11.43
C ILE A 349 25.33 5.62 11.66
N ASN A 350 24.47 6.11 10.77
CA ASN A 350 23.95 7.47 10.86
C ASN A 350 22.58 7.56 11.55
N ARG A 351 21.72 6.52 11.48
CA ARG A 351 20.37 6.56 12.08
C ARG A 351 20.31 5.97 13.48
N VAL A 352 20.90 4.79 13.72
CA VAL A 352 20.82 4.11 15.02
C VAL A 352 21.42 4.94 16.18
N PRO A 353 22.60 5.60 16.08
CA PRO A 353 23.11 6.42 17.18
C PRO A 353 22.19 7.60 17.54
N VAL A 354 21.51 8.21 16.56
CA VAL A 354 20.54 9.29 16.83
C VAL A 354 19.31 8.76 17.56
N LEU A 355 18.78 7.60 17.16
CA LEU A 355 17.71 6.90 17.88
C LEU A 355 18.15 6.53 19.31
N LEU A 356 19.38 6.03 19.48
CA LEU A 356 19.92 5.68 20.80
C LEU A 356 20.03 6.91 21.71
N VAL A 357 20.39 8.10 21.21
CA VAL A 357 20.36 9.34 22.01
C VAL A 357 18.95 9.69 22.45
N GLN A 358 17.95 9.59 21.56
CA GLN A 358 16.55 9.87 21.90
C GLN A 358 16.00 8.90 22.95
N LEU A 359 16.32 7.60 22.85
CA LEU A 359 15.94 6.60 23.84
C LEU A 359 16.71 6.79 25.16
N ALA A 360 18.02 7.07 25.09
CA ALA A 360 18.87 7.29 26.26
C ALA A 360 18.53 8.58 27.01
N ALA A 361 17.94 9.59 26.38
CA ALA A 361 17.48 10.81 27.06
C ALA A 361 16.45 10.54 28.18
N SER A 362 15.83 9.35 28.20
CA SER A 362 14.93 8.91 29.28
C SER A 362 15.63 8.18 30.45
N ILE A 363 16.96 7.96 30.41
CA ILE A 363 17.75 7.21 31.42
C ILE A 363 19.14 7.84 31.66
N TYR A 364 19.76 7.54 32.79
CA TYR A 364 21.17 7.88 33.06
C TYR A 364 22.15 7.31 32.01
N THR A 365 23.06 8.17 31.56
CA THR A 365 24.02 7.97 30.44
C THR A 365 24.95 6.75 30.58
N THR A 366 25.32 6.37 31.81
CA THR A 366 26.17 5.19 32.10
C THR A 366 25.60 3.87 31.56
N THR A 367 24.32 3.84 31.22
CA THR A 367 23.62 2.67 30.68
C THR A 367 24.01 2.36 29.22
N ALA A 368 24.32 3.38 28.40
CA ALA A 368 24.49 3.21 26.95
C ALA A 368 25.73 2.37 26.59
N GLU A 369 26.86 2.62 27.25
CA GLU A 369 28.12 1.87 27.04
C GLU A 369 27.96 0.36 27.33
N ILE A 370 27.20 0.01 28.37
CA ILE A 370 26.92 -1.39 28.73
C ILE A 370 26.07 -2.05 27.64
N CYS A 371 25.04 -1.37 27.14
CA CYS A 371 24.15 -1.88 26.09
C CYS A 371 24.90 -2.09 24.77
N ILE A 372 25.79 -1.16 24.40
CA ILE A 372 26.65 -1.29 23.21
C ILE A 372 27.60 -2.48 23.39
N THR A 373 28.25 -2.60 24.54
CA THR A 373 29.16 -3.73 24.83
C THR A 373 28.43 -5.08 24.74
N GLN A 374 27.21 -5.17 25.29
CA GLN A 374 26.38 -6.36 25.27
C GLN A 374 25.81 -6.68 23.87
N ALA A 375 25.53 -5.67 23.05
CA ALA A 375 25.11 -5.89 21.67
C ALA A 375 26.27 -6.41 20.81
N LEU A 376 27.47 -5.82 20.94
CA LEU A 376 28.64 -6.20 20.14
C LEU A 376 29.04 -7.68 20.33
N SER A 377 28.85 -8.25 21.52
CA SER A 377 29.12 -9.68 21.78
C SER A 377 28.08 -10.65 21.21
N GLN A 378 26.91 -10.16 20.75
CA GLN A 378 25.84 -10.96 20.15
C GLN A 378 25.86 -10.96 18.61
N ILE A 379 26.74 -10.16 18.00
CA ILE A 379 26.89 -10.00 16.55
C ILE A 379 27.54 -11.25 15.93
N ASP A 380 27.06 -11.65 14.76
CA ASP A 380 27.66 -12.71 13.95
C ASP A 380 29.12 -12.41 13.60
N ALA A 381 30.03 -13.22 14.13
CA ALA A 381 31.47 -13.08 13.94
C ALA A 381 31.94 -13.40 12.51
N ASN A 382 31.15 -14.11 11.71
CA ASN A 382 31.50 -14.44 10.33
C ASN A 382 31.26 -13.25 9.38
N ALA A 383 30.16 -12.51 9.58
CA ALA A 383 29.89 -11.29 8.82
C ALA A 383 30.80 -10.12 9.25
N PHE A 384 31.05 -10.03 10.55
CA PHE A 384 31.86 -8.98 11.16
C PHE A 384 32.99 -9.64 11.99
N PRO A 385 34.20 -9.85 11.42
CA PRO A 385 35.32 -10.38 12.16
C PRO A 385 35.77 -9.42 13.28
N PRO A 386 36.32 -9.93 14.40
CA PRO A 386 37.03 -9.10 15.39
C PRO A 386 38.23 -8.40 14.75
N PHE A 387 38.55 -7.17 15.18
CA PHE A 387 39.65 -6.39 14.60
C PHE A 387 40.99 -7.14 14.63
N SER A 388 41.24 -7.92 15.69
CA SER A 388 42.43 -8.77 15.86
C SER A 388 42.58 -9.92 14.85
N GLN A 389 41.54 -10.24 14.05
CA GLN A 389 41.63 -11.18 12.93
C GLN A 389 41.79 -10.48 11.57
N GLY A 390 41.53 -9.17 11.49
CA GLY A 390 41.55 -8.42 10.23
C GLY A 390 42.93 -8.29 9.56
N PHE A 391 44.01 -8.61 10.27
CA PHE A 391 45.37 -8.57 9.71
C PHE A 391 45.65 -9.70 8.70
N GLU A 392 44.94 -10.84 8.78
CA GLU A 392 45.04 -11.90 7.76
C GLU A 392 44.23 -11.57 6.50
N ASP A 393 43.05 -10.93 6.64
CA ASP A 393 42.22 -10.51 5.50
C ASP A 393 42.90 -9.43 4.62
N MET A 394 43.79 -8.62 5.19
CA MET A 394 44.57 -7.61 4.47
C MET A 394 45.44 -8.19 3.33
N LEU A 395 45.63 -9.52 3.28
CA LEU A 395 46.38 -10.23 2.24
C LEU A 395 45.50 -10.78 1.09
N GLY A 396 44.18 -10.64 1.13
CA GLY A 396 43.33 -11.06 -0.01
C GLY A 396 41.80 -10.99 0.12
N GLY A 397 41.26 -10.63 1.29
CA GLY A 397 39.82 -10.62 1.58
C GLY A 397 39.22 -9.22 1.71
N ASN A 398 38.75 -8.62 0.61
CA ASN A 398 37.98 -7.36 0.67
C ASN A 398 36.56 -7.60 1.20
N ASN A 399 36.39 -7.86 2.50
CA ASN A 399 35.07 -7.84 3.14
C ASN A 399 34.58 -6.39 3.26
N PRO A 400 33.52 -5.97 2.54
CA PRO A 400 33.03 -4.57 2.56
C PRO A 400 32.46 -4.12 3.92
N LEU A 401 32.38 -5.04 4.90
CA LEU A 401 31.84 -4.79 6.22
C LEU A 401 32.90 -4.66 7.33
N SER A 402 34.20 -4.85 7.06
CA SER A 402 35.29 -4.81 8.06
C SER A 402 35.20 -3.59 8.99
N ASP A 403 35.05 -2.41 8.39
CA ASP A 403 35.17 -1.14 9.08
C ASP A 403 33.88 -0.74 9.82
N THR A 404 32.77 -1.44 9.55
CA THR A 404 31.42 -1.10 10.05
C THR A 404 31.35 -1.02 11.57
N ARG A 405 32.12 -1.85 12.29
CA ARG A 405 32.20 -1.80 13.76
C ARG A 405 32.88 -0.52 14.25
N LEU A 406 33.95 -0.09 13.59
CA LEU A 406 34.67 1.14 13.91
C LEU A 406 33.82 2.37 13.55
N ASP A 407 33.24 2.40 12.35
CA ASP A 407 32.36 3.50 11.91
C ASP A 407 31.19 3.71 12.88
N PHE A 408 30.53 2.62 13.30
CA PHE A 408 29.43 2.67 14.27
C PHE A 408 29.87 3.19 15.65
N LEU A 409 31.03 2.75 16.15
CA LEU A 409 31.58 3.22 17.42
C LEU A 409 32.00 4.69 17.35
N ASN A 410 32.60 5.13 16.24
CA ASN A 410 32.96 6.52 15.99
C ASN A 410 31.71 7.42 15.98
N ALA A 411 30.63 7.01 15.30
CA ALA A 411 29.35 7.73 15.33
C ALA A 411 28.71 7.74 16.73
N CYS A 412 28.78 6.64 17.49
CA CYS A 412 28.32 6.62 18.89
C CYS A 412 29.11 7.58 19.79
N ALA A 413 30.43 7.70 19.59
CA ALA A 413 31.27 8.64 20.33
C ALA A 413 30.96 10.10 19.94
N LEU A 414 30.75 10.39 18.65
CA LEU A 414 30.36 11.71 18.16
C LEU A 414 29.06 12.22 18.80
N HIS A 415 28.09 11.32 19.01
CA HIS A 415 26.82 11.64 19.66
C HIS A 415 26.86 11.55 21.20
N GLY A 416 28.02 11.27 21.79
CA GLY A 416 28.22 11.25 23.25
C GLY A 416 27.68 10.02 23.98
N LEU A 417 27.40 8.92 23.27
CA LEU A 417 26.92 7.66 23.86
C LEU A 417 28.04 6.85 24.53
N ILE A 418 29.29 7.04 24.09
CA ILE A 418 30.49 6.43 24.66
C ILE A 418 31.63 7.46 24.73
N ALA A 419 32.56 7.27 25.66
CA ALA A 419 33.82 8.02 25.66
C ALA A 419 34.74 7.53 24.53
N THR A 420 35.54 8.43 23.96
CA THR A 420 36.55 8.09 22.92
C THR A 420 37.50 6.98 23.39
N ASN A 421 37.89 7.00 24.67
CA ASN A 421 38.81 6.03 25.28
C ASN A 421 38.19 4.63 25.40
N THR A 422 36.85 4.52 25.35
CA THR A 422 36.15 3.22 25.35
C THR A 422 36.27 2.50 24.01
N ILE A 423 36.51 3.22 22.89
CA ILE A 423 36.63 2.62 21.56
C ILE A 423 37.79 1.61 21.53
N GLU A 424 38.97 2.00 22.03
CA GLU A 424 40.15 1.13 22.15
C GLU A 424 39.86 -0.10 23.03
N ARG A 425 39.12 0.09 24.13
CA ARG A 425 38.71 -0.98 25.05
C ARG A 425 37.75 -1.99 24.42
N LEU A 426 36.89 -1.55 23.50
CA LEU A 426 35.90 -2.41 22.83
C LEU A 426 36.45 -3.10 21.58
N LEU A 427 37.40 -2.49 20.88
CA LEU A 427 38.05 -3.08 19.69
C LEU A 427 39.28 -3.92 20.05
N GLY A 428 39.93 -3.66 21.19
CA GLY A 428 41.14 -4.34 21.65
C GLY A 428 42.45 -3.70 21.16
N GLU A 429 42.38 -2.79 20.20
CA GLU A 429 43.51 -2.09 19.58
C GLU A 429 43.16 -0.60 19.34
N ALA A 430 44.19 0.23 19.13
CA ALA A 430 44.02 1.66 18.86
C ALA A 430 43.50 1.88 17.42
N PRO A 431 42.41 2.63 17.21
CA PRO A 431 41.83 2.81 15.88
C PRO A 431 42.71 3.66 14.97
N MET A 432 42.89 3.21 13.71
CA MET A 432 43.65 3.94 12.68
C MET A 432 43.04 5.30 12.31
N GLN A 433 41.74 5.49 12.57
CA GLN A 433 41.02 6.75 12.39
C GLN A 433 40.11 6.99 13.61
N GLY A 434 40.31 8.12 14.30
CA GLY A 434 39.44 8.57 15.37
C GLY A 434 38.10 9.11 14.86
N PRO A 435 37.13 9.37 15.76
CA PRO A 435 35.84 9.95 15.39
C PRO A 435 36.01 11.35 14.78
N PRO A 436 35.07 11.79 13.91
CA PRO A 436 35.11 13.11 13.30
C PRO A 436 35.08 14.22 14.36
N SER A 437 35.77 15.33 14.07
CA SER A 437 36.10 16.36 15.05
C SER A 437 34.96 17.32 15.42
N SER A 438 33.82 17.28 14.71
CA SER A 438 32.65 18.13 14.99
C SER A 438 31.33 17.44 14.70
N ARG A 439 30.41 17.47 15.68
CA ARG A 439 29.00 17.10 15.53
C ARG A 439 28.21 18.28 14.99
N TYR A 440 27.44 18.10 13.93
CA TYR A 440 26.65 19.18 13.34
C TYR A 440 25.27 19.35 13.97
N GLY A 441 24.86 20.61 14.19
CA GLY A 441 23.51 20.98 14.61
C GLY A 441 22.67 21.48 13.43
N LYS A 442 21.49 20.89 13.21
CA LYS A 442 20.56 21.23 12.12
C LYS A 442 20.28 22.75 12.02
N LYS A 443 19.96 23.42 13.14
CA LYS A 443 19.68 24.87 13.17
C LYS A 443 20.89 25.71 12.75
N GLN A 444 22.11 25.26 13.10
CA GLN A 444 23.35 25.96 12.79
C GLN A 444 23.69 25.84 11.29
N LEU A 445 23.55 24.64 10.72
CA LEU A 445 23.69 24.42 9.28
C LEU A 445 22.67 25.24 8.48
N LEU A 446 21.40 25.26 8.90
CA LEU A 446 20.36 26.03 8.21
C LEU A 446 20.64 27.54 8.21
N ALA A 447 21.22 28.09 9.29
CA ALA A 447 21.68 29.48 9.32
C ALA A 447 22.84 29.72 8.33
N GLN A 448 23.85 28.84 8.34
CA GLN A 448 24.99 28.91 7.41
C GLN A 448 24.57 28.82 5.94
N PHE A 449 23.55 28.03 5.61
CA PHE A 449 23.04 27.91 4.23
C PHE A 449 22.34 29.20 3.76
N LYS A 450 21.62 29.87 4.67
CA LYS A 450 20.99 31.17 4.41
C LYS A 450 22.00 32.31 4.28
N ASP A 451 23.07 32.28 5.07
CA ASP A 451 24.13 33.29 5.04
C ASP A 451 25.10 33.09 3.84
N LYS A 452 25.43 31.83 3.50
CA LYS A 452 26.38 31.50 2.43
C LYS A 452 25.98 30.23 1.67
N PHE A 453 25.27 30.40 0.56
CA PHE A 453 24.82 29.31 -0.32
C PHE A 453 25.93 28.36 -0.78
N GLU A 454 27.14 28.85 -1.10
CA GLU A 454 28.26 27.99 -1.55
C GLU A 454 28.64 26.88 -0.55
N SER A 455 28.32 27.07 0.74
CA SER A 455 28.60 26.08 1.79
C SER A 455 27.77 24.80 1.64
N VAL A 456 26.64 24.83 0.94
CA VAL A 456 25.74 23.66 0.78
C VAL A 456 26.41 22.52 0.00
N ASN A 457 27.23 22.85 -1.00
CA ASN A 457 27.84 21.87 -1.91
C ASN A 457 28.74 20.81 -1.23
N PRO A 458 29.68 21.15 -0.32
CA PRO A 458 30.43 20.14 0.43
C PRO A 458 29.51 19.29 1.33
N TYR A 459 28.54 19.87 2.04
CA TYR A 459 27.62 19.11 2.89
C TYR A 459 26.75 18.12 2.11
N ILE A 460 26.32 18.45 0.87
CA ILE A 460 25.63 17.47 0.00
C ILE A 460 26.55 16.27 -0.35
N ASN A 461 27.86 16.46 -0.44
CA ASN A 461 28.79 15.35 -0.68
C ASN A 461 29.10 14.56 0.62
N GLU A 462 29.10 15.25 1.76
CA GLU A 462 29.23 14.66 3.10
C GLU A 462 27.97 13.92 3.55
N LEU A 463 26.81 14.14 2.91
CA LEU A 463 25.58 13.38 3.17
C LEU A 463 25.77 11.85 3.02
N THR A 464 26.68 11.42 2.15
CA THR A 464 27.05 10.01 1.98
C THR A 464 28.17 9.53 2.90
N ALA A 465 28.69 10.38 3.79
CA ALA A 465 29.67 9.99 4.80
C ALA A 465 29.01 9.11 5.87
N LEU A 466 29.77 8.13 6.35
CA LEU A 466 29.34 7.17 7.37
C LEU A 466 29.97 7.56 8.71
N ASP A 467 29.70 8.79 9.15
CA ASP A 467 30.43 9.48 10.22
C ASP A 467 29.56 9.83 11.45
N GLY A 468 28.24 9.73 11.31
CA GLY A 468 27.23 10.09 12.31
C GLY A 468 26.50 11.42 12.04
N ASN A 469 26.95 12.26 11.10
CA ASN A 469 26.42 13.62 10.89
C ASN A 469 25.27 13.72 9.87
N ALA A 470 25.10 12.72 9.00
CA ALA A 470 24.19 12.79 7.85
C ALA A 470 22.74 13.19 8.18
N GLY A 471 22.22 12.84 9.37
CA GLY A 471 20.87 13.23 9.81
C GLY A 471 20.68 14.73 10.05
N ALA A 472 21.71 15.43 10.55
CA ALA A 472 21.67 16.88 10.73
C ALA A 472 21.69 17.61 9.37
N ILE A 473 22.50 17.09 8.44
CA ILE A 473 22.62 17.59 7.06
C ILE A 473 21.31 17.37 6.30
N ALA A 474 20.74 16.16 6.31
CA ALA A 474 19.48 15.83 5.66
C ALA A 474 18.32 16.71 6.14
N GLY A 475 18.22 16.92 7.46
CA GLY A 475 17.21 17.79 8.05
C GLY A 475 17.38 19.26 7.68
N ALA A 476 18.61 19.76 7.57
CA ALA A 476 18.90 21.14 7.16
C ALA A 476 18.65 21.37 5.66
N ILE A 477 19.05 20.44 4.80
CA ILE A 477 18.78 20.49 3.35
C ILE A 477 17.27 20.52 3.08
N THR A 478 16.49 19.68 3.75
CA THR A 478 15.03 19.62 3.53
C THR A 478 14.34 20.96 3.90
N GLU A 479 14.70 21.55 5.04
CA GLU A 479 14.14 22.86 5.44
C GLU A 479 14.66 24.00 4.57
N PHE A 480 15.88 23.91 4.05
CA PHE A 480 16.42 24.89 3.12
C PHE A 480 15.74 24.80 1.74
N LEU A 481 15.45 23.59 1.24
CA LEU A 481 14.67 23.39 0.01
C LEU A 481 13.26 24.01 0.11
N ALA A 482 12.56 23.79 1.22
CA ALA A 482 11.26 24.43 1.47
C ALA A 482 11.38 25.97 1.48
N HIS A 483 12.36 26.50 2.19
CA HIS A 483 12.64 27.93 2.23
C HIS A 483 12.97 28.54 0.86
N LEU A 484 13.69 27.83 -0.01
CA LEU A 484 13.99 28.29 -1.38
C LEU A 484 12.74 28.30 -2.26
N CYS A 485 11.78 27.39 -2.04
CA CYS A 485 10.47 27.43 -2.71
C CYS A 485 9.65 28.64 -2.24
N ASP A 486 9.54 28.84 -0.92
CA ASP A 486 8.82 29.97 -0.33
C ASP A 486 9.40 31.34 -0.75
N ALA A 487 10.73 31.43 -0.87
CA ALA A 487 11.45 32.61 -1.31
C ALA A 487 11.59 32.74 -2.84
N GLN A 488 11.09 31.77 -3.62
CA GLN A 488 11.15 31.70 -5.08
C GLN A 488 12.58 31.83 -5.66
N MET A 489 13.59 31.30 -4.97
CA MET A 489 15.00 31.36 -5.35
C MET A 489 15.36 30.21 -6.31
N THR A 490 14.96 30.35 -7.58
CA THR A 490 14.99 29.27 -8.59
C THR A 490 16.40 28.79 -8.96
N MET A 491 17.39 29.68 -9.00
CA MET A 491 18.77 29.34 -9.42
C MET A 491 19.53 28.53 -8.36
N GLU A 492 19.37 28.90 -7.10
CA GLU A 492 19.84 28.14 -5.94
C GLU A 492 19.15 26.78 -5.85
N LEU A 493 17.82 26.75 -6.07
CA LEU A 493 17.03 25.54 -6.05
C LEU A 493 17.43 24.56 -7.17
N LYS A 494 17.60 25.06 -8.40
CA LYS A 494 18.17 24.33 -9.56
C LYS A 494 19.51 23.67 -9.21
N THR A 495 20.41 24.45 -8.59
CA THR A 495 21.77 23.98 -8.25
C THR A 495 21.72 22.81 -7.25
N ILE A 496 20.91 22.92 -6.18
CA ILE A 496 20.74 21.82 -5.22
C ILE A 496 20.06 20.62 -5.87
N CYS A 497 19.02 20.82 -6.69
CA CYS A 497 18.30 19.73 -7.36
C CYS A 497 19.20 18.92 -8.29
N ASN A 498 20.12 19.57 -9.02
CA ASN A 498 21.10 18.89 -9.87
C ASN A 498 22.16 18.13 -9.04
N LEU A 499 22.60 18.66 -7.91
CA LEU A 499 23.56 17.97 -7.03
C LEU A 499 22.96 16.76 -6.31
N LEU A 500 21.69 16.83 -5.91
CA LEU A 500 20.98 15.72 -5.28
C LEU A 500 20.62 14.63 -6.29
N SER A 501 20.08 15.00 -7.46
CA SER A 501 19.62 14.02 -8.45
C SER A 501 20.76 13.22 -9.11
N ARG A 502 21.97 13.78 -9.18
CA ARG A 502 23.18 13.14 -9.73
C ARG A 502 23.66 11.90 -8.97
N LYS A 503 23.36 11.76 -7.66
CA LYS A 503 23.80 10.64 -6.81
C LYS A 503 22.60 9.95 -6.17
N PRO A 504 22.21 8.73 -6.60
CA PRO A 504 21.06 8.03 -6.02
C PRO A 504 21.18 7.77 -4.51
N GLU A 505 22.41 7.66 -3.99
CA GLU A 505 22.70 7.47 -2.57
C GLU A 505 22.22 8.67 -1.73
N ASN A 506 22.34 9.89 -2.24
CA ASN A 506 21.84 11.10 -1.55
C ASN A 506 20.33 10.99 -1.29
N LEU A 507 19.58 10.43 -2.25
CA LEU A 507 18.14 10.24 -2.15
C LEU A 507 17.79 9.17 -1.11
N ASP A 508 18.62 8.12 -0.97
CA ASP A 508 18.45 7.07 0.04
C ASP A 508 18.67 7.63 1.46
N VAL A 509 19.71 8.46 1.65
CA VAL A 509 19.99 9.10 2.94
C VAL A 509 18.89 10.11 3.30
N LEU A 510 18.43 10.94 2.36
CA LEU A 510 17.36 11.92 2.65
C LEU A 510 16.07 11.25 3.13
N LEU A 511 15.61 10.17 2.48
CA LEU A 511 14.43 9.43 2.96
C LEU A 511 14.68 8.69 4.28
N GLN A 512 15.94 8.40 4.64
CA GLN A 512 16.22 7.80 5.95
C GLN A 512 15.96 8.75 7.13
N PHE A 513 15.94 10.07 6.91
CA PHE A 513 15.72 11.07 7.96
C PHE A 513 14.48 11.95 7.74
N THR A 514 13.78 11.82 6.61
CA THR A 514 12.67 12.72 6.25
C THR A 514 11.60 12.01 5.44
N THR A 515 10.33 12.35 5.67
CA THR A 515 9.21 11.77 4.92
C THR A 515 9.13 12.32 3.48
N PRO A 516 8.69 11.53 2.49
CA PRO A 516 8.56 12.00 1.11
C PRO A 516 7.72 13.28 0.97
N ALA A 517 6.59 13.36 1.68
CA ALA A 517 5.72 14.54 1.70
C ALA A 517 6.45 15.80 2.20
N ARG A 518 7.27 15.72 3.27
CA ARG A 518 7.99 16.90 3.80
C ARG A 518 9.04 17.45 2.82
N LEU A 519 9.62 16.59 1.99
CA LEU A 519 10.64 16.97 1.02
C LEU A 519 10.04 17.40 -0.33
N LEU A 520 9.03 16.68 -0.82
CA LEU A 520 8.55 16.79 -2.19
C LEU A 520 7.31 17.66 -2.34
N ARG A 521 6.48 17.80 -1.30
CA ARG A 521 5.25 18.63 -1.38
C ARG A 521 5.55 20.10 -1.71
N PRO A 522 6.55 20.78 -1.09
CA PRO A 522 6.89 22.16 -1.46
C PRO A 522 7.33 22.27 -2.92
N LEU A 523 8.16 21.32 -3.40
CA LEU A 523 8.61 21.27 -4.79
C LEU A 523 7.45 21.04 -5.77
N CYS A 524 6.52 20.15 -5.46
CA CYS A 524 5.35 19.88 -6.31
C CYS A 524 4.42 21.10 -6.36
N GLN A 525 4.15 21.74 -5.23
CA GLN A 525 3.33 22.97 -5.18
C GLN A 525 3.99 24.12 -5.94
N PHE A 526 5.31 24.26 -5.85
CA PHE A 526 6.06 25.27 -6.60
C PHE A 526 6.02 25.02 -8.12
N LEU A 527 6.09 23.75 -8.56
CA LEU A 527 5.92 23.36 -9.97
C LEU A 527 4.46 23.52 -10.46
N ASP A 528 3.46 23.35 -9.58
CA ASP A 528 2.04 23.60 -9.89
C ASP A 528 1.76 25.09 -10.11
N GLU A 529 2.36 25.95 -9.29
CA GLU A 529 2.16 27.41 -9.33
C GLU A 529 3.09 28.14 -10.31
N TRP A 530 4.03 27.44 -10.95
CA TRP A 530 5.06 28.00 -11.82
C TRP A 530 4.49 28.85 -12.97
N ARG A 531 4.96 30.10 -13.07
CA ARG A 531 4.56 31.11 -14.06
C ARG A 531 5.76 31.87 -14.58
N TYR A 532 5.67 32.33 -15.82
CA TYR A 532 6.62 33.30 -16.38
C TYR A 532 6.32 34.70 -15.85
N GLU A 533 7.37 35.50 -15.59
CA GLU A 533 7.21 36.95 -15.53
C GLU A 533 7.21 37.52 -16.95
N GLU A 534 6.19 38.31 -17.31
CA GLU A 534 6.03 38.92 -18.65
C GLU A 534 7.18 39.88 -19.03
N SER A 535 8.05 40.24 -18.08
CA SER A 535 9.25 41.06 -18.27
C SER A 535 10.50 40.28 -18.69
N GLN A 536 10.50 38.94 -18.69
CA GLN A 536 11.65 38.15 -19.11
C GLN A 536 11.73 38.04 -20.64
N GLY A 537 12.85 38.50 -21.22
CA GLY A 537 13.06 38.51 -22.67
C GLY A 537 13.44 37.16 -23.28
N GLU A 538 13.91 36.21 -22.48
CA GLU A 538 14.31 34.86 -22.90
C GLU A 538 13.56 33.82 -22.06
N HIS A 539 12.81 32.91 -22.69
CA HIS A 539 12.03 31.90 -21.99
C HIS A 539 12.77 30.58 -21.77
N GLN A 540 13.91 30.36 -22.46
CA GLN A 540 14.70 29.13 -22.34
C GLN A 540 15.25 28.87 -20.91
N PRO A 541 15.79 29.86 -20.17
CA PRO A 541 16.24 29.65 -18.78
C PRO A 541 15.14 29.12 -17.85
N VAL A 542 13.90 29.55 -18.08
CA VAL A 542 12.73 29.13 -17.30
C VAL A 542 12.45 27.63 -17.45
N TYR A 543 12.62 27.08 -18.66
CA TYR A 543 12.53 25.63 -18.88
C TYR A 543 13.71 24.88 -18.25
N ASP A 544 14.90 25.48 -18.20
CA ASP A 544 16.11 24.89 -17.61
C ASP A 544 16.06 24.80 -16.08
N GLU A 545 15.55 25.85 -15.43
CA GLU A 545 15.26 25.89 -13.99
C GLU A 545 14.13 24.93 -13.62
N PHE A 546 12.99 25.00 -14.31
CA PHE A 546 11.87 24.06 -14.12
C PHE A 546 12.33 22.62 -14.30
N GLY A 547 13.07 22.33 -15.37
CA GLY A 547 13.52 20.98 -15.72
C GLY A 547 14.41 20.37 -14.65
N SER A 548 15.39 21.13 -14.14
CA SER A 548 16.30 20.66 -13.08
C SER A 548 15.56 20.32 -11.77
N ILE A 549 14.60 21.15 -11.37
CA ILE A 549 13.76 20.91 -10.18
C ILE A 549 12.90 19.66 -10.40
N PHE A 550 12.30 19.56 -11.58
CA PHE A 550 11.40 18.48 -11.95
C PHE A 550 12.10 17.12 -12.06
N VAL A 551 13.39 17.07 -12.48
CA VAL A 551 14.20 15.83 -12.43
C VAL A 551 14.36 15.32 -11.01
N LEU A 552 14.57 16.18 -10.01
CA LEU A 552 14.66 15.73 -8.62
C LEU A 552 13.34 15.08 -8.16
N VAL A 553 12.20 15.69 -8.51
CA VAL A 553 10.87 15.14 -8.21
C VAL A 553 10.65 13.78 -8.89
N LEU A 554 10.94 13.67 -10.20
CA LEU A 554 10.86 12.39 -10.93
C LEU A 554 11.83 11.34 -10.37
N ALA A 555 13.04 11.74 -9.97
CA ALA A 555 14.05 10.86 -9.38
C ALA A 555 13.52 10.20 -8.10
N PHE A 556 12.99 10.96 -7.15
CA PHE A 556 12.36 10.37 -5.96
C PHE A 556 11.16 9.49 -6.32
N ILE A 557 10.26 9.96 -7.19
CA ILE A 557 9.05 9.20 -7.52
C ILE A 557 9.38 7.85 -8.14
N HIS A 558 10.24 7.82 -9.16
CA HIS A 558 10.59 6.58 -9.85
C HIS A 558 11.56 5.70 -9.06
N ARG A 559 12.49 6.29 -8.28
CA ARG A 559 13.35 5.50 -7.39
C ARG A 559 12.52 4.69 -6.39
N TYR A 560 11.48 5.27 -5.80
CA TYR A 560 10.72 4.63 -4.73
C TYR A 560 9.32 4.14 -5.12
N GLU A 561 8.90 4.25 -6.38
CA GLU A 561 7.52 3.98 -6.86
C GLU A 561 6.46 4.87 -6.17
N LEU A 562 6.77 6.11 -5.78
CA LEU A 562 5.87 6.96 -4.98
C LEU A 562 4.55 7.26 -5.70
N THR A 563 3.47 7.33 -4.93
CA THR A 563 2.11 7.65 -5.39
C THR A 563 1.70 9.06 -4.96
N GLU A 564 0.64 9.61 -5.58
CA GLU A 564 0.05 10.92 -5.22
C GLU A 564 -0.22 11.05 -3.70
N ASN A 565 -0.65 9.97 -3.06
CA ASN A 565 -0.90 9.92 -1.62
C ASN A 565 0.39 10.01 -0.78
N ASP A 566 1.47 9.38 -1.25
CA ASP A 566 2.79 9.42 -0.56
C ASP A 566 3.42 10.83 -0.59
N LEU A 567 3.06 11.62 -1.60
CA LEU A 567 3.48 13.01 -1.80
C LEU A 567 2.59 14.03 -1.06
N ALA A 568 1.42 13.60 -0.56
CA ALA A 568 0.37 14.47 0.01
C ALA A 568 -0.06 15.63 -0.92
N ILE A 569 -0.20 15.36 -2.22
CA ILE A 569 -0.65 16.31 -3.24
C ILE A 569 -2.09 16.04 -3.71
N GLY A 570 -2.77 17.07 -4.21
CA GLY A 570 -4.10 16.94 -4.80
C GLY A 570 -4.08 16.32 -6.19
N ARG A 571 -5.18 15.67 -6.60
CA ARG A 571 -5.32 15.05 -7.94
C ARG A 571 -5.21 16.03 -9.12
N GLU A 572 -5.45 17.31 -8.86
CA GLU A 572 -5.34 18.38 -9.86
C GLU A 572 -3.91 18.95 -9.98
N SER A 573 -2.96 18.49 -9.17
CA SER A 573 -1.53 18.81 -9.31
C SER A 573 -1.00 18.34 -10.67
N PHE A 574 -0.14 19.14 -11.30
CA PHE A 574 0.59 18.79 -12.52
C PHE A 574 1.30 17.45 -12.35
N VAL A 575 2.01 17.28 -11.22
CA VAL A 575 2.76 16.05 -10.93
C VAL A 575 1.80 14.85 -10.82
N ALA A 576 0.67 15.00 -10.13
CA ALA A 576 -0.34 13.93 -10.01
C ALA A 576 -0.90 13.52 -11.38
N GLN A 577 -1.35 14.49 -12.18
CA GLN A 577 -1.88 14.24 -13.52
C GLN A 577 -0.84 13.58 -14.45
N LEU A 578 0.44 13.98 -14.33
CA LEU A 578 1.52 13.41 -15.13
C LEU A 578 1.84 11.96 -14.74
N LEU A 579 1.79 11.60 -13.46
CA LEU A 579 1.95 10.19 -13.05
C LEU A 579 0.86 9.28 -13.64
N GLN A 580 -0.37 9.79 -13.74
CA GLN A 580 -1.48 9.04 -14.34
C GLN A 580 -1.43 8.96 -15.87
N ARG A 581 -1.01 10.05 -16.55
CA ARG A 581 -1.22 10.24 -18.00
C ARG A 581 0.02 10.55 -18.83
N GLY A 582 1.13 10.99 -18.22
CA GLY A 582 2.34 11.48 -18.89
C GLY A 582 3.17 10.44 -19.66
N HIS A 583 2.69 9.19 -19.74
CA HIS A 583 3.24 8.12 -20.57
C HIS A 583 2.29 7.71 -21.72
N ARG A 584 1.16 8.40 -21.89
CA ARG A 584 0.11 8.08 -22.88
C ARG A 584 0.08 9.15 -23.96
N SER A 585 0.05 8.74 -25.23
CA SER A 585 -0.25 9.66 -26.33
C SER A 585 -1.74 10.01 -26.34
N ILE A 586 -2.06 11.25 -26.70
CA ILE A 586 -3.43 11.74 -26.88
C ILE A 586 -3.80 11.51 -28.36
N PRO A 587 -4.90 10.80 -28.67
CA PRO A 587 -5.31 10.60 -30.05
C PRO A 587 -5.81 11.91 -30.67
N GLN A 588 -5.63 12.08 -31.98
CA GLN A 588 -5.93 13.34 -32.68
C GLN A 588 -7.37 13.86 -32.49
N GLY A 589 -8.35 12.97 -32.31
CA GLY A 589 -9.75 13.33 -32.07
C GLY A 589 -10.07 13.76 -30.62
N GLU A 590 -9.12 13.68 -29.69
CA GLU A 590 -9.28 14.06 -28.28
C GLU A 590 -8.35 15.21 -27.84
N LEU A 591 -7.45 15.68 -28.73
CA LEU A 591 -6.65 16.89 -28.51
C LEU A 591 -7.54 18.13 -28.47
N THR A 592 -7.32 19.03 -27.50
CA THR A 592 -7.95 20.35 -27.50
C THR A 592 -7.29 21.27 -28.54
N GLU A 593 -7.98 22.32 -28.99
CA GLU A 593 -7.40 23.26 -29.96
C GLU A 593 -6.08 23.88 -29.49
N ASP A 594 -5.97 24.19 -28.20
CA ASP A 594 -4.76 24.80 -27.63
C ASP A 594 -3.62 23.79 -27.48
N GLN A 595 -3.91 22.54 -27.07
CA GLN A 595 -2.91 21.46 -27.11
C GLN A 595 -2.43 21.17 -28.53
N GLY A 596 -3.32 21.26 -29.53
CA GLY A 596 -2.99 21.15 -30.94
C GLY A 596 -2.03 22.24 -31.42
N LYS A 597 -2.29 23.51 -31.06
CA LYS A 597 -1.41 24.65 -31.38
C LYS A 597 -0.02 24.51 -30.75
N VAL A 598 0.05 24.12 -29.47
CA VAL A 598 1.32 23.89 -28.78
C VAL A 598 2.08 22.74 -29.46
N LEU A 599 1.41 21.63 -29.77
CA LEU A 599 2.03 20.49 -30.46
C LEU A 599 2.53 20.86 -31.87
N GLU A 600 1.76 21.61 -32.67
CA GLU A 600 2.21 22.11 -33.98
C GLU A 600 3.44 23.03 -33.86
N SER A 601 3.43 23.94 -32.87
CA SER A 601 4.56 24.84 -32.56
C SER A 601 5.84 24.06 -32.28
N TRP A 602 5.78 23.06 -31.40
CA TRP A 602 6.94 22.22 -31.06
C TRP A 602 7.40 21.33 -32.22
N LEU A 603 6.48 20.74 -32.99
CA LEU A 603 6.84 19.92 -34.17
C LEU A 603 7.51 20.75 -35.26
N ARG A 604 7.01 21.97 -35.54
CA ARG A 604 7.69 22.90 -36.46
C ARG A 604 9.02 23.35 -35.88
N GLY A 605 9.09 23.67 -34.58
CA GLY A 605 10.32 24.08 -33.90
C GLY A 605 11.44 23.04 -33.98
N LEU A 606 11.13 21.74 -33.87
CA LEU A 606 12.12 20.66 -33.83
C LEU A 606 12.54 20.12 -35.21
N TYR A 607 11.68 20.21 -36.23
CA TYR A 607 11.88 19.51 -37.52
C TYR A 607 11.86 20.40 -38.77
N ASP A 608 11.56 21.69 -38.65
CA ASP A 608 11.62 22.64 -39.77
C ASP A 608 13.10 22.97 -40.10
N SER A 609 13.54 22.57 -41.30
CA SER A 609 14.95 22.65 -41.73
C SER A 609 15.48 24.08 -41.88
N ASP A 610 14.60 25.07 -41.92
CA ASP A 610 14.94 26.46 -42.22
C ASP A 610 15.33 27.27 -40.95
N LYS A 611 15.34 26.65 -39.77
CA LYS A 611 15.72 27.27 -38.49
C LYS A 611 16.92 26.55 -37.85
N GLU A 612 18.02 27.29 -37.67
CA GLU A 612 19.25 26.76 -37.04
C GLU A 612 19.15 26.56 -35.52
N ALA A 613 18.10 27.08 -34.86
CA ALA A 613 17.88 26.97 -33.42
C ALA A 613 16.38 27.04 -33.05
N LEU A 614 16.03 26.48 -31.89
CA LEU A 614 14.71 26.64 -31.28
C LEU A 614 14.45 28.12 -30.95
N GLY A 615 13.52 28.74 -31.67
CA GLY A 615 13.15 30.14 -31.45
C GLY A 615 12.39 30.36 -30.13
N ASN A 616 12.56 31.54 -29.53
CA ASN A 616 11.87 31.94 -28.28
C ASN A 616 10.34 31.81 -28.38
N GLU A 617 9.77 31.94 -29.59
CA GLU A 617 8.36 31.71 -29.92
C GLU A 617 7.85 30.31 -29.53
N VAL A 618 8.70 29.27 -29.62
CA VAL A 618 8.33 27.89 -29.28
C VAL A 618 8.19 27.76 -27.77
N PHE A 619 9.14 28.30 -27.00
CA PHE A 619 9.10 28.35 -25.53
C PHE A 619 8.00 29.28 -25.00
N ALA A 620 7.62 30.32 -25.75
CA ALA A 620 6.48 31.19 -25.42
C ALA A 620 5.10 30.57 -25.73
N SER A 621 5.04 29.44 -26.44
CA SER A 621 3.77 28.91 -26.96
C SER A 621 2.86 28.25 -25.91
N GLY A 622 3.40 27.89 -24.75
CA GLY A 622 2.68 27.28 -23.63
C GLY A 622 3.57 27.23 -22.39
N ARG A 623 3.06 26.73 -21.25
CA ARG A 623 3.87 26.60 -20.02
C ARG A 623 4.71 25.31 -20.06
N PRO A 624 5.74 25.14 -19.20
CA PRO A 624 6.54 23.92 -19.22
C PRO A 624 5.68 22.68 -18.92
N GLN A 625 4.71 22.80 -18.00
CA GLN A 625 3.76 21.73 -17.67
C GLN A 625 2.99 21.25 -18.91
N ASP A 626 2.54 22.18 -19.77
CA ASP A 626 1.74 21.87 -20.96
C ASP A 626 2.57 21.10 -22.00
N PHE A 627 3.88 21.42 -22.12
CA PHE A 627 4.83 20.67 -22.94
C PHE A 627 4.97 19.21 -22.45
N TYR A 628 5.18 18.96 -21.16
CA TYR A 628 5.37 17.60 -20.63
C TYR A 628 4.17 16.67 -20.90
N PHE A 629 2.94 17.19 -20.97
CA PHE A 629 1.76 16.40 -21.33
C PHE A 629 1.69 16.03 -22.82
N ILE A 630 2.19 16.87 -23.73
CA ILE A 630 2.15 16.56 -25.18
C ILE A 630 3.32 15.68 -25.65
N VAL A 631 4.41 15.57 -24.89
CA VAL A 631 5.63 14.85 -25.29
C VAL A 631 5.37 13.40 -25.77
N PRO A 632 4.58 12.54 -25.09
CA PRO A 632 4.23 11.21 -25.62
C PRO A 632 3.53 11.26 -26.99
N THR A 633 2.72 12.30 -27.23
CA THR A 633 2.01 12.53 -28.50
C THR A 633 2.96 13.05 -29.59
N LEU A 634 3.93 13.88 -29.22
CA LEU A 634 5.02 14.32 -30.09
C LEU A 634 5.84 13.10 -30.57
N PHE A 635 6.29 12.25 -29.63
CA PHE A 635 6.98 11.00 -29.97
C PHE A 635 6.15 10.08 -30.87
N HIS A 636 4.85 9.94 -30.59
CA HIS A 636 3.94 9.19 -31.46
C HIS A 636 3.90 9.75 -32.89
N GLN A 637 3.70 11.05 -33.05
CA GLN A 637 3.65 11.67 -34.38
C GLN A 637 5.00 11.62 -35.11
N THR A 638 6.13 11.78 -34.41
CA THR A 638 7.47 11.61 -34.98
C THR A 638 7.70 10.19 -35.50
N VAL A 639 7.35 9.15 -34.73
CA VAL A 639 7.50 7.75 -35.16
C VAL A 639 6.63 7.47 -36.39
N MET A 640 5.35 7.87 -36.37
CA MET A 640 4.41 7.67 -37.49
C MET A 640 4.83 8.46 -38.75
N ALA A 641 5.30 9.69 -38.61
CA ALA A 641 5.74 10.51 -39.75
C ALA A 641 7.04 9.96 -40.37
N CYS A 642 7.93 9.40 -39.56
CA CYS A 642 9.16 8.77 -40.03
C CYS A 642 8.92 7.38 -40.63
N SER A 643 7.99 6.57 -40.11
CA SER A 643 7.64 5.27 -40.72
C SER A 643 6.79 5.42 -41.99
N ALA A 644 6.07 6.54 -42.15
CA ALA A 644 5.40 6.92 -43.39
C ALA A 644 6.30 7.67 -44.41
N GLU A 645 7.62 7.76 -44.16
CA GLU A 645 8.61 8.46 -45.00
C GLU A 645 8.34 9.98 -45.23
N VAL A 646 7.43 10.58 -44.45
CA VAL A 646 7.12 12.02 -44.49
C VAL A 646 8.25 12.85 -43.86
N LEU A 647 8.92 12.31 -42.85
CA LEU A 647 10.03 12.94 -42.15
C LEU A 647 11.27 12.06 -42.26
N SER A 648 12.41 12.63 -42.66
CA SER A 648 13.66 11.87 -42.80
C SER A 648 14.25 11.48 -41.43
N LEU A 649 14.87 10.30 -41.34
CA LEU A 649 15.48 9.84 -40.10
C LEU A 649 16.60 10.77 -39.61
N ASP A 650 17.30 11.46 -40.51
CA ASP A 650 18.33 12.42 -40.13
C ASP A 650 17.73 13.73 -39.59
N THR A 651 16.61 14.20 -40.17
CA THR A 651 15.83 15.31 -39.58
C THR A 651 15.31 14.95 -38.19
N VAL A 652 14.81 13.71 -38.00
CA VAL A 652 14.42 13.21 -36.67
C VAL A 652 15.61 13.23 -35.71
N LYS A 653 16.76 12.67 -36.11
CA LYS A 653 17.95 12.59 -35.26
C LYS A 653 18.43 13.97 -34.82
N ASN A 654 18.44 14.96 -35.72
CA ASN A 654 18.84 16.33 -35.42
C ASN A 654 17.83 17.01 -34.48
N GLY A 655 16.53 16.93 -34.77
CA GLY A 655 15.49 17.51 -33.89
C GLY A 655 15.47 16.89 -32.49
N LEU A 656 15.83 15.61 -32.36
CA LEU A 656 15.97 14.94 -31.07
C LEU A 656 17.23 15.36 -30.27
N GLU A 657 18.19 16.07 -30.85
CA GLU A 657 19.35 16.61 -30.10
C GLU A 657 18.92 17.67 -29.08
N TYR A 658 17.96 18.52 -29.44
CA TYR A 658 17.40 19.50 -28.50
C TYR A 658 16.71 18.85 -27.28
N LEU A 659 16.20 17.62 -27.41
CA LEU A 659 15.66 16.86 -26.27
C LEU A 659 16.76 16.28 -25.35
N GLN A 660 18.03 16.40 -25.72
CA GLN A 660 19.18 16.01 -24.90
C GLN A 660 19.83 17.20 -24.17
N ASP A 661 19.34 18.43 -24.39
CA ASP A 661 19.72 19.61 -23.60
C ASP A 661 18.98 19.63 -22.24
N THR A 662 19.62 20.22 -21.22
CA THR A 662 19.13 20.22 -19.81
C THR A 662 17.69 20.68 -19.64
N PHE A 663 17.24 21.63 -20.46
CA PHE A 663 15.92 22.25 -20.36
C PHE A 663 14.76 21.38 -20.92
N LEU A 664 15.04 20.39 -21.78
CA LEU A 664 14.03 19.43 -22.29
C LEU A 664 14.31 17.98 -21.89
N LEU A 665 15.51 17.64 -21.44
CA LEU A 665 15.92 16.31 -20.98
C LEU A 665 14.91 15.55 -20.09
N PRO A 666 14.21 16.19 -19.11
CA PRO A 666 13.28 15.47 -18.24
C PRO A 666 12.09 14.88 -19.02
N SER A 667 11.80 15.42 -20.22
CA SER A 667 10.68 14.99 -21.06
C SER A 667 10.88 13.58 -21.63
N LEU A 668 12.14 13.15 -21.77
CA LEU A 668 12.49 11.81 -22.21
C LEU A 668 11.96 10.73 -21.25
N VAL A 669 11.67 11.04 -19.98
CA VAL A 669 11.01 10.09 -19.06
C VAL A 669 9.63 9.68 -19.59
N GLY A 670 8.82 10.64 -20.03
CA GLY A 670 7.51 10.39 -20.64
C GLY A 670 7.63 9.77 -22.05
N GLY A 671 8.49 10.37 -22.89
CA GLY A 671 8.72 9.92 -24.28
C GLY A 671 9.23 8.48 -24.39
N LEU A 672 10.30 8.14 -23.66
CA LEU A 672 10.87 6.79 -23.66
C LEU A 672 9.94 5.78 -22.98
N SER A 673 9.18 6.17 -21.95
CA SER A 673 8.16 5.30 -21.34
C SER A 673 7.04 4.97 -22.32
N TRP A 674 6.57 5.95 -23.10
CA TRP A 674 5.59 5.74 -24.16
C TRP A 674 6.15 4.83 -25.26
N MET A 675 7.36 5.12 -25.76
CA MET A 675 8.02 4.31 -26.80
C MET A 675 8.19 2.85 -26.36
N ALA A 676 8.60 2.62 -25.10
CA ALA A 676 8.80 1.28 -24.56
C ALA A 676 7.48 0.48 -24.50
N SER A 677 6.36 1.13 -24.16
CA SER A 677 5.04 0.51 -24.22
C SER A 677 4.62 0.22 -25.67
N HIS A 678 4.73 1.19 -26.57
CA HIS A 678 4.33 1.05 -27.98
C HIS A 678 5.16 -0.03 -28.72
N ALA A 679 6.46 -0.13 -28.45
CA ALA A 679 7.33 -1.14 -29.06
C ALA A 679 7.01 -2.58 -28.62
N LEU A 680 6.36 -2.78 -27.47
CA LEU A 680 5.87 -4.09 -27.03
C LEU A 680 4.54 -4.48 -27.68
N GLU A 681 3.71 -3.51 -28.05
CA GLU A 681 2.39 -3.71 -28.66
C GLU A 681 2.46 -3.95 -30.18
N GLN A 682 3.39 -3.29 -30.90
CA GLN A 682 3.54 -3.40 -32.36
C GLN A 682 4.38 -4.62 -32.80
N THR A 683 4.27 -4.99 -34.09
CA THR A 683 4.90 -6.22 -34.62
C THR A 683 5.90 -6.08 -35.77
N HIS A 684 5.86 -5.06 -36.66
CA HIS A 684 6.81 -5.00 -37.80
C HIS A 684 7.34 -3.62 -38.26
N GLN A 685 6.54 -2.70 -38.82
CA GLN A 685 7.10 -1.55 -39.56
C GLN A 685 7.72 -0.45 -38.67
N ASP A 686 7.04 -0.01 -37.61
CA ASP A 686 7.54 1.09 -36.77
C ASP A 686 8.77 0.72 -35.93
N ILE A 687 9.05 -0.58 -35.76
CA ILE A 687 10.07 -1.10 -34.84
C ILE A 687 11.47 -0.66 -35.28
N GLU A 688 11.76 -0.60 -36.58
CA GLU A 688 13.08 -0.21 -37.07
C GLU A 688 13.38 1.27 -36.79
N VAL A 689 12.37 2.13 -37.02
CA VAL A 689 12.42 3.56 -36.68
C VAL A 689 12.55 3.74 -35.16
N MET A 690 11.77 3.01 -34.36
CA MET A 690 11.86 3.07 -32.90
C MET A 690 13.24 2.64 -32.38
N ILE A 691 13.86 1.59 -32.91
CA ILE A 691 15.22 1.16 -32.52
C ILE A 691 16.26 2.22 -32.88
N GLN A 692 16.16 2.87 -34.05
CA GLN A 692 17.05 3.98 -34.42
C GLN A 692 16.89 5.20 -33.49
N ILE A 693 15.67 5.53 -33.08
CA ILE A 693 15.37 6.61 -32.13
C ILE A 693 15.88 6.25 -30.72
N PHE A 694 15.68 5.01 -30.26
CA PHE A 694 16.28 4.51 -29.01
C PHE A 694 17.82 4.60 -29.04
N HIS A 695 18.45 4.25 -30.16
CA HIS A 695 19.89 4.39 -30.31
C HIS A 695 20.37 5.84 -30.19
N LYS A 696 19.66 6.80 -30.79
CA LYS A 696 19.96 8.23 -30.59
C LYS A 696 19.83 8.58 -29.10
N LEU A 697 18.64 8.44 -28.55
CA LEU A 697 18.30 8.97 -27.22
C LEU A 697 19.01 8.27 -26.05
N VAL A 698 19.37 7.00 -26.17
CA VAL A 698 20.07 6.23 -25.11
C VAL A 698 21.59 6.31 -25.25
N ARG A 699 22.15 6.41 -26.47
CA ARG A 699 23.61 6.28 -26.69
C ARG A 699 24.33 7.57 -27.12
N SER A 700 23.68 8.59 -27.69
CA SER A 700 24.39 9.87 -27.87
C SER A 700 24.48 10.59 -26.54
N ALA A 701 25.72 10.79 -26.07
CA ALA A 701 26.00 11.60 -24.91
C ALA A 701 25.67 13.07 -25.19
N PRO A 702 24.98 13.78 -24.28
CA PRO A 702 24.80 15.22 -24.39
C PRO A 702 26.13 15.99 -24.44
N ALA A 703 26.13 17.17 -25.06
CA ALA A 703 27.34 17.97 -25.25
C ALA A 703 27.90 18.61 -23.97
N SER A 704 27.05 18.82 -22.95
CA SER A 704 27.41 19.44 -21.67
C SER A 704 27.54 18.40 -20.54
N GLY A 705 28.46 18.64 -19.59
CA GLY A 705 28.66 17.77 -18.43
C GLY A 705 27.44 17.69 -17.49
N ASP A 706 26.71 18.80 -17.33
CA ASP A 706 25.49 18.82 -16.53
C ASP A 706 24.32 18.13 -17.24
N ALA A 707 24.22 18.30 -18.57
CA ALA A 707 23.28 17.56 -19.40
C ALA A 707 23.55 16.04 -19.34
N LEU A 708 24.82 15.62 -19.37
CA LEU A 708 25.21 14.22 -19.21
C LEU A 708 24.84 13.66 -17.83
N ALA A 709 25.03 14.42 -16.75
CA ALA A 709 24.61 14.00 -15.41
C ALA A 709 23.08 13.87 -15.29
N MET A 710 22.34 14.81 -15.88
CA MET A 710 20.88 14.76 -15.93
C MET A 710 20.37 13.60 -16.81
N HIS A 711 21.01 13.35 -17.96
CA HIS A 711 20.71 12.22 -18.84
C HIS A 711 20.96 10.86 -18.18
N SER A 712 22.07 10.72 -17.45
CA SER A 712 22.34 9.55 -16.59
C SER A 712 21.20 9.32 -15.58
N THR A 713 20.70 10.38 -14.96
CA THR A 713 19.56 10.30 -14.01
C THR A 713 18.27 9.90 -14.72
N VAL A 714 17.97 10.51 -15.86
CA VAL A 714 16.79 10.20 -16.69
C VAL A 714 16.83 8.76 -17.21
N LEU A 715 17.97 8.27 -17.70
CA LEU A 715 18.16 6.86 -18.07
C LEU A 715 17.97 5.93 -16.88
N SER A 716 18.44 6.31 -15.68
CA SER A 716 18.22 5.54 -14.44
C SER A 716 16.74 5.49 -14.05
N ILE A 717 15.97 6.55 -14.30
CA ILE A 717 14.52 6.61 -14.07
C ILE A 717 13.74 5.66 -15.00
N VAL A 718 14.18 5.48 -16.26
CA VAL A 718 13.48 4.62 -17.24
C VAL A 718 14.13 3.23 -17.45
N SER A 719 15.28 2.96 -16.83
CA SER A 719 16.09 1.76 -17.09
C SER A 719 15.31 0.46 -16.91
N GLY A 720 14.56 0.33 -15.80
CA GLY A 720 13.75 -0.86 -15.50
C GLY A 720 12.57 -1.10 -16.44
N ARG A 721 12.18 -0.12 -17.27
CA ARG A 721 11.18 -0.27 -18.35
C ARG A 721 11.86 -0.61 -19.68
N LEU A 722 12.94 0.09 -20.00
CA LEU A 722 13.71 -0.13 -21.23
C LEU A 722 14.41 -1.50 -21.23
N GLU A 723 14.97 -1.94 -20.11
CA GLU A 723 15.57 -3.28 -19.95
C GLU A 723 14.55 -4.39 -20.28
N LYS A 724 13.33 -4.29 -19.74
CA LYS A 724 12.23 -5.23 -20.03
C LYS A 724 11.86 -5.18 -21.50
N CYS A 725 11.67 -3.98 -22.05
CA CYS A 725 11.36 -3.77 -23.47
C CYS A 725 12.42 -4.41 -24.39
N PHE A 726 13.70 -4.09 -24.19
CA PHE A 726 14.79 -4.56 -25.02
C PHE A 726 15.06 -6.06 -24.84
N SER A 727 14.87 -6.61 -23.63
CA SER A 727 14.92 -8.05 -23.40
C SER A 727 13.82 -8.80 -24.16
N THR A 728 12.58 -8.31 -24.14
CA THR A 728 11.47 -8.89 -24.91
C THR A 728 11.66 -8.71 -26.42
N LEU A 729 12.18 -7.56 -26.88
CA LEU A 729 12.51 -7.37 -28.30
C LEU A 729 13.65 -8.29 -28.75
N LYS A 730 14.67 -8.53 -27.93
CA LYS A 730 15.74 -9.51 -28.21
C LYS A 730 15.19 -10.94 -28.29
N GLN A 731 14.23 -11.30 -27.44
CA GLN A 731 13.53 -12.59 -27.52
C GLN A 731 12.69 -12.72 -28.81
N ARG A 732 12.04 -11.64 -29.27
CA ARG A 732 11.29 -11.62 -30.55
C ARG A 732 12.22 -11.63 -31.78
N TYR A 733 13.39 -11.00 -31.70
CA TYR A 733 14.34 -10.83 -32.81
C TYR A 733 15.77 -11.23 -32.41
N PRO A 734 16.08 -12.53 -32.25
CA PRO A 734 17.37 -12.97 -31.69
C PRO A 734 18.60 -12.68 -32.57
N ASN A 735 18.40 -12.38 -33.86
CA ASN A 735 19.49 -12.12 -34.82
C ASN A 735 19.96 -10.64 -34.82
N ARG A 736 19.41 -9.79 -33.95
CA ARG A 736 19.59 -8.32 -33.96
C ARG A 736 20.60 -7.85 -32.90
N THR A 737 21.81 -7.51 -33.34
CA THR A 737 22.93 -7.04 -32.49
C THR A 737 22.84 -5.55 -32.12
N ASP A 738 21.98 -4.79 -32.79
CA ASP A 738 21.58 -3.43 -32.44
C ASP A 738 20.94 -3.38 -31.04
N ILE A 739 20.08 -4.35 -30.72
CA ILE A 739 19.42 -4.45 -29.41
C ILE A 739 20.43 -4.75 -28.28
N ASP A 740 21.47 -5.55 -28.54
CA ASP A 740 22.52 -5.83 -27.54
C ASP A 740 23.29 -4.58 -27.13
N LEU A 741 23.55 -3.68 -28.08
CA LEU A 741 24.21 -2.40 -27.82
C LEU A 741 23.33 -1.43 -27.01
N LEU A 742 22.00 -1.60 -27.04
CA LEU A 742 21.08 -0.86 -26.17
C LEU A 742 21.05 -1.44 -24.75
N LEU A 743 21.03 -2.77 -24.62
CA LEU A 743 21.12 -3.45 -23.31
C LEU A 743 22.43 -3.11 -22.59
N GLN A 744 23.56 -3.13 -23.30
CA GLN A 744 24.87 -2.75 -22.76
C GLN A 744 24.90 -1.28 -22.30
N ALA A 745 24.24 -0.36 -23.02
CA ALA A 745 24.20 1.06 -22.67
C ALA A 745 23.37 1.33 -21.39
N ILE A 746 22.34 0.52 -21.12
CA ILE A 746 21.47 0.69 -19.95
C ILE A 746 22.01 -0.04 -18.71
N GLN A 747 22.85 -1.07 -18.88
CA GLN A 747 23.40 -1.88 -17.78
C GLN A 747 23.92 -1.09 -16.56
N PRO A 748 24.63 0.07 -16.68
CA PRO A 748 25.08 0.86 -15.53
C PRO A 748 23.94 1.51 -14.72
N HIS A 749 22.76 1.64 -15.32
CA HIS A 749 21.58 2.31 -14.79
C HIS A 749 20.52 1.32 -14.27
N VAL A 750 20.74 0.01 -14.44
CA VAL A 750 19.87 -1.05 -13.90
C VAL A 750 20.04 -1.12 -12.38
N GLY A 751 18.94 -1.30 -11.66
CA GLY A 751 18.92 -1.34 -10.19
C GLY A 751 18.70 0.01 -9.50
N TYR A 752 18.34 1.05 -10.25
CA TYR A 752 17.90 2.34 -9.69
C TYR A 752 16.58 2.24 -8.89
N GLU A 753 15.65 1.37 -9.30
CA GLU A 753 14.35 1.19 -8.64
C GLU A 753 14.47 0.44 -7.29
N ARG A 754 14.08 1.11 -6.20
CA ARG A 754 13.99 0.60 -4.82
C ARG A 754 12.65 -0.10 -4.56
N SER A 755 12.34 -1.11 -5.38
CA SER A 755 11.07 -1.83 -5.25
C SER A 755 11.01 -2.72 -4.00
N ALA A 756 9.85 -2.73 -3.36
CA ALA A 756 9.48 -3.69 -2.32
C ALA A 756 9.05 -5.06 -2.91
N TYR A 757 8.84 -5.14 -4.22
CA TYR A 757 8.54 -6.39 -4.91
C TYR A 757 9.84 -7.15 -5.25
N PRO A 758 9.80 -8.50 -5.33
CA PRO A 758 10.94 -9.29 -5.77
C PRO A 758 11.21 -9.12 -7.27
N GLN A 759 12.47 -9.28 -7.68
CA GLN A 759 12.79 -9.54 -9.07
C GLN A 759 12.24 -10.91 -9.51
N VAL A 760 12.02 -11.07 -10.82
CA VAL A 760 11.51 -12.33 -11.42
C VAL A 760 12.40 -13.53 -11.06
N SER A 761 13.73 -13.33 -10.98
CA SER A 761 14.70 -14.33 -10.54
C SER A 761 14.46 -14.84 -9.11
N ALA A 762 14.13 -13.94 -8.17
CA ALA A 762 13.79 -14.29 -6.79
C ALA A 762 12.42 -14.96 -6.69
N LEU A 763 11.44 -14.51 -7.50
CA LEU A 763 10.14 -15.18 -7.59
C LEU A 763 10.27 -16.61 -8.13
N HIS A 764 11.10 -16.82 -9.16
CA HIS A 764 11.40 -18.14 -9.72
C HIS A 764 12.02 -19.05 -8.64
N LYS A 765 12.98 -18.57 -7.85
CA LYS A 765 13.55 -19.33 -6.71
C LYS A 765 12.49 -19.78 -5.68
N TRP A 766 11.34 -19.11 -5.59
CA TRP A 766 10.22 -19.46 -4.70
C TRP A 766 9.09 -20.26 -5.38
N SER A 767 9.24 -20.62 -6.65
CA SER A 767 8.21 -21.32 -7.44
C SER A 767 8.73 -22.43 -8.36
N SER A 768 10.05 -22.56 -8.55
CA SER A 768 10.64 -23.44 -9.57
C SER A 768 10.76 -24.91 -9.17
N ALA A 769 10.69 -25.25 -7.88
CA ALA A 769 10.74 -26.64 -7.41
C ALA A 769 9.33 -27.15 -7.06
N PRO A 770 8.98 -28.41 -7.38
CA PRO A 770 7.61 -28.93 -7.20
C PRO A 770 7.14 -28.99 -5.73
N SER A 771 8.06 -28.90 -4.76
CA SER A 771 7.78 -28.77 -3.33
C SER A 771 7.84 -27.31 -2.82
N ASN A 772 8.46 -26.40 -3.57
CA ASN A 772 8.69 -25.02 -3.17
C ASN A 772 7.64 -24.11 -3.80
N THR A 773 6.54 -23.89 -3.07
CA THR A 773 5.52 -22.90 -3.40
C THR A 773 5.70 -21.68 -2.48
N LEU A 774 5.19 -20.52 -2.88
CA LEU A 774 5.13 -19.33 -2.01
C LEU A 774 4.49 -19.63 -0.63
N HIS A 775 3.49 -20.52 -0.58
CA HIS A 775 2.88 -21.00 0.67
C HIS A 775 3.89 -21.77 1.54
N ALA A 776 4.62 -22.72 0.95
CA ALA A 776 5.66 -23.46 1.64
C ALA A 776 6.83 -22.56 2.08
N GLY A 777 7.22 -21.57 1.26
CA GLY A 777 8.25 -20.59 1.59
C GLY A 777 7.89 -19.71 2.79
N ILE A 778 6.64 -19.25 2.92
CA ILE A 778 6.17 -18.54 4.13
C ILE A 778 6.31 -19.43 5.37
N ARG A 779 5.86 -20.70 5.27
CA ARG A 779 5.95 -21.65 6.38
C ARG A 779 7.40 -21.91 6.79
N GLN A 780 8.27 -22.16 5.81
CA GLN A 780 9.72 -22.34 6.04
C GLN A 780 10.35 -21.11 6.73
N VAL A 781 9.96 -19.89 6.34
CA VAL A 781 10.46 -18.66 6.98
C VAL A 781 9.98 -18.54 8.43
N VAL A 782 8.70 -18.78 8.72
CA VAL A 782 8.18 -18.77 10.10
C VAL A 782 8.86 -19.84 10.95
N GLN A 783 9.09 -21.03 10.39
CA GLN A 783 9.82 -22.12 11.02
C GLN A 783 11.29 -21.75 11.30
N GLN A 784 12.03 -21.22 10.33
CA GLN A 784 13.44 -20.85 10.51
C GLN A 784 13.61 -19.75 11.57
N LEU A 785 12.72 -18.74 11.55
CA LEU A 785 12.75 -17.65 12.53
C LEU A 785 12.34 -18.13 13.94
N SER A 786 11.43 -19.09 14.08
CA SER A 786 11.08 -19.65 15.40
C SER A 786 12.23 -20.49 15.99
N HIS A 787 12.90 -21.31 15.18
CA HIS A 787 14.01 -22.16 15.63
C HIS A 787 15.29 -21.38 15.96
N TRP A 788 15.54 -20.27 15.26
CA TRP A 788 16.67 -19.38 15.55
C TRP A 788 16.63 -18.84 16.99
N MET A 789 15.43 -18.63 17.56
CA MET A 789 15.26 -18.27 18.96
C MET A 789 15.74 -19.39 19.89
N THR A 790 15.18 -20.59 19.74
CA THR A 790 15.47 -21.74 20.62
C THR A 790 16.96 -22.06 20.66
N ALA A 791 17.64 -22.04 19.49
CA ALA A 791 19.07 -22.27 19.39
C ALA A 791 19.91 -21.15 20.06
N ALA A 792 19.54 -19.88 19.88
CA ALA A 792 20.25 -18.74 20.47
C ALA A 792 20.19 -18.74 22.02
N THR A 793 19.03 -19.05 22.62
CA THR A 793 18.91 -19.14 24.09
C THR A 793 19.65 -20.32 24.71
N VAL A 794 19.77 -21.45 24.00
CA VAL A 794 20.38 -22.68 24.54
C VAL A 794 21.90 -22.67 24.43
N LEU A 795 22.46 -22.10 23.34
CA LEU A 795 23.88 -22.23 23.04
C LEU A 795 24.74 -21.01 23.44
N GLN A 796 24.16 -19.81 23.59
CA GLN A 796 24.89 -18.56 23.86
C GLN A 796 26.01 -18.20 22.87
N VAL A 797 26.09 -18.88 21.71
CA VAL A 797 27.06 -18.63 20.64
C VAL A 797 26.42 -17.72 19.57
N PRO A 798 27.15 -16.74 18.99
CA PRO A 798 26.70 -16.02 17.80
C PRO A 798 26.43 -16.99 16.64
N GLN A 799 25.16 -17.11 16.23
CA GLN A 799 24.76 -17.96 15.12
C GLN A 799 24.53 -17.16 13.85
N THR A 800 24.73 -17.82 12.70
CA THR A 800 24.49 -17.24 11.38
C THR A 800 23.05 -16.77 11.23
N VAL A 801 22.88 -15.55 10.71
CA VAL A 801 21.57 -14.92 10.61
C VAL A 801 20.70 -15.61 9.54
N PRO A 802 19.44 -15.99 9.83
CA PRO A 802 18.56 -16.60 8.85
C PRO A 802 18.30 -15.70 7.64
N GLY A 803 18.38 -16.28 6.43
CA GLY A 803 18.23 -15.62 5.12
C GLY A 803 16.82 -15.07 4.81
N TYR A 804 16.32 -14.16 5.64
CA TYR A 804 14.98 -13.59 5.56
C TYR A 804 14.90 -12.46 4.53
N THR A 805 13.74 -12.31 3.89
CA THR A 805 13.40 -11.08 3.15
C THR A 805 11.92 -10.80 3.22
N HIS A 806 11.57 -9.57 3.60
CA HIS A 806 10.16 -9.15 3.66
C HIS A 806 9.51 -9.09 2.26
N ARG A 807 10.30 -9.08 1.17
CA ARG A 807 9.82 -9.19 -0.22
C ARG A 807 8.97 -10.46 -0.45
N LEU A 808 9.24 -11.55 0.27
CA LEU A 808 8.43 -12.79 0.18
C LEU A 808 7.00 -12.59 0.68
N ILE A 809 6.82 -11.80 1.75
CA ILE A 809 5.50 -11.49 2.31
C ILE A 809 4.74 -10.59 1.31
N TYR A 810 5.39 -9.54 0.78
CA TYR A 810 4.79 -8.69 -0.26
C TYR A 810 4.40 -9.46 -1.52
N ALA A 811 5.26 -10.36 -2.01
CA ALA A 811 4.97 -11.20 -3.18
C ALA A 811 3.75 -12.10 -2.93
N SER A 812 3.71 -12.79 -1.79
CA SER A 812 2.60 -13.65 -1.42
C SER A 812 1.28 -12.89 -1.27
N LEU A 813 1.29 -11.71 -0.65
CA LEU A 813 0.10 -10.85 -0.54
C LEU A 813 -0.43 -10.38 -1.90
N ARG A 814 0.43 -10.20 -2.90
CA ARG A 814 0.04 -9.82 -4.27
C ARG A 814 -0.44 -11.00 -5.12
N ILE A 815 0.22 -12.16 -5.00
CA ILE A 815 0.02 -13.34 -5.87
C ILE A 815 -0.99 -14.33 -5.27
N LEU A 816 -0.79 -14.77 -4.03
CA LEU A 816 -1.70 -15.71 -3.35
C LEU A 816 -2.91 -15.01 -2.70
N GLY A 817 -2.79 -13.69 -2.47
CA GLY A 817 -3.76 -12.91 -1.73
C GLY A 817 -3.66 -13.06 -0.21
N VAL A 818 -4.38 -12.18 0.47
CA VAL A 818 -4.25 -11.94 1.92
C VAL A 818 -4.74 -13.11 2.76
N HIS A 819 -5.85 -13.73 2.38
CA HIS A 819 -6.40 -14.91 3.06
C HIS A 819 -5.46 -16.11 3.00
N SER A 820 -4.91 -16.42 1.82
CA SER A 820 -3.97 -17.55 1.66
C SER A 820 -2.66 -17.31 2.41
N THR A 821 -2.13 -16.08 2.34
CA THR A 821 -0.93 -15.67 3.08
C THR A 821 -1.12 -15.80 4.60
N LEU A 822 -2.25 -15.33 5.15
CA LEU A 822 -2.56 -15.48 6.56
C LEU A 822 -2.72 -16.95 6.95
N ARG A 823 -3.38 -17.76 6.11
CA ARG A 823 -3.54 -19.20 6.33
C ARG A 823 -2.20 -19.93 6.40
N ALA A 824 -1.24 -19.61 5.54
CA ALA A 824 0.12 -20.16 5.60
C ALA A 824 0.80 -19.90 6.95
N ILE A 825 0.68 -18.66 7.47
CA ILE A 825 1.23 -18.28 8.78
C ILE A 825 0.52 -19.05 9.90
N LEU A 826 -0.81 -19.12 9.89
CA LEU A 826 -1.61 -19.84 10.90
C LEU A 826 -1.33 -21.35 10.92
N GLU A 827 -1.19 -21.97 9.75
CA GLU A 827 -0.85 -23.39 9.61
C GLU A 827 0.53 -23.71 10.20
N GLU A 828 1.52 -22.82 10.04
CA GLU A 828 2.84 -23.01 10.63
C GLU A 828 2.86 -22.71 12.14
N VAL A 829 2.19 -21.66 12.61
CA VAL A 829 2.06 -21.42 14.06
C VAL A 829 1.41 -22.62 14.74
N LYS A 830 0.35 -23.19 14.15
CA LYS A 830 -0.28 -24.44 14.61
C LYS A 830 0.72 -25.61 14.68
N ALA A 831 1.57 -25.78 13.67
CA ALA A 831 2.62 -26.81 13.66
C ALA A 831 3.69 -26.57 14.74
N GLN A 832 4.16 -25.33 14.90
CA GLN A 832 5.15 -24.97 15.91
C GLN A 832 4.60 -25.06 17.34
N THR A 833 3.32 -24.75 17.57
CA THR A 833 2.66 -24.99 18.87
C THR A 833 2.61 -26.49 19.19
N ALA A 834 2.30 -27.36 18.22
CA ALA A 834 2.35 -28.80 18.42
C ALA A 834 3.78 -29.33 18.67
N ALA A 835 4.80 -28.67 18.13
CA ALA A 835 6.21 -28.97 18.34
C ALA A 835 6.83 -28.35 19.61
N GLY A 836 6.06 -27.61 20.42
CA GLY A 836 6.52 -26.95 21.65
C GLY A 836 7.13 -25.55 21.47
N ASN A 837 7.39 -25.10 20.24
CA ASN A 837 7.94 -23.77 19.92
C ASN A 837 6.84 -22.68 19.73
N GLY A 838 5.64 -22.90 20.28
CA GLY A 838 4.45 -22.07 20.00
C GLY A 838 4.59 -20.60 20.40
N GLU A 839 5.28 -20.30 21.50
CA GLU A 839 5.48 -18.93 21.99
C GLU A 839 6.34 -18.09 21.04
N ALA A 840 7.43 -18.67 20.52
CA ALA A 840 8.30 -18.03 19.54
C ALA A 840 7.58 -17.84 18.19
N ALA A 841 6.85 -18.85 17.73
CA ALA A 841 6.08 -18.78 16.49
C ALA A 841 4.97 -17.71 16.55
N LEU A 842 4.30 -17.57 17.70
CA LEU A 842 3.31 -16.50 17.92
C LEU A 842 3.95 -15.11 17.90
N ASP A 843 5.13 -14.92 18.49
CA ASP A 843 5.85 -13.63 18.43
C ASP A 843 6.30 -13.30 17.00
N VAL A 844 6.94 -14.25 16.29
CA VAL A 844 7.33 -14.08 14.87
C VAL A 844 6.12 -13.74 13.99
N ALA A 845 5.00 -14.46 14.14
CA ALA A 845 3.77 -14.17 13.41
C ALA A 845 3.19 -12.79 13.77
N THR A 846 3.23 -12.39 15.04
CA THR A 846 2.82 -11.05 15.49
C THR A 846 3.69 -9.98 14.84
N SER A 847 5.01 -10.15 14.82
CA SER A 847 5.94 -9.23 14.15
C SER A 847 5.75 -9.15 12.63
N ILE A 848 5.41 -10.26 11.95
CA ILE A 848 5.09 -10.23 10.51
C ILE A 848 3.77 -9.47 10.24
N ILE A 849 2.76 -9.63 11.09
CA ILE A 849 1.44 -8.99 10.91
C ILE A 849 1.47 -7.50 11.34
N CYS A 850 2.28 -7.16 12.34
CA CYS A 850 2.50 -5.79 12.81
C CYS A 850 3.66 -5.07 12.09
N ALA A 851 4.30 -5.70 11.11
CA ALA A 851 5.33 -5.08 10.29
C ALA A 851 4.78 -3.85 9.53
N PRO A 852 5.60 -2.78 9.36
CA PRO A 852 5.23 -1.67 8.51
C PRO A 852 5.09 -2.17 7.07
N THR A 853 4.00 -1.79 6.40
CA THR A 853 3.82 -2.07 4.97
C THR A 853 3.68 -0.77 4.21
N LEU A 854 4.04 -0.74 2.92
CA LEU A 854 3.88 0.45 2.06
C LEU A 854 2.47 1.07 2.10
N SER A 855 1.42 0.26 2.35
CA SER A 855 0.03 0.73 2.43
C SER A 855 -0.46 1.01 3.86
N ASN A 856 0.28 0.56 4.88
CA ASN A 856 0.01 0.81 6.30
C ASN A 856 0.98 1.82 6.93
N SER A 857 2.01 2.27 6.21
CA SER A 857 2.90 3.33 6.66
C SER A 857 2.06 4.57 6.93
N VAL A 858 1.97 4.93 8.20
CA VAL A 858 1.23 6.10 8.65
C VAL A 858 2.13 7.32 8.43
N LEU A 859 2.32 7.69 7.16
CA LEU A 859 2.74 9.03 6.77
C LEU A 859 1.60 10.01 7.08
N ASN A 860 1.18 10.10 8.34
CA ASN A 860 0.21 11.08 8.82
C ASN A 860 0.90 12.45 8.79
N THR A 861 0.84 13.10 7.63
CA THR A 861 0.81 14.56 7.61
C THR A 861 -0.55 14.99 8.14
N ASP A 862 -0.52 15.45 9.40
CA ASP A 862 -1.62 16.06 10.15
C ASP A 862 -2.78 15.15 10.56
N ILE A 863 -3.22 15.32 11.82
CA ILE A 863 -4.35 14.64 12.47
C ILE A 863 -5.70 14.94 11.79
N THR A 864 -5.71 15.84 10.80
CA THR A 864 -6.88 16.33 10.06
C THR A 864 -7.05 15.70 8.68
N SER A 865 -6.07 14.93 8.17
CA SER A 865 -6.22 14.24 6.87
C SER A 865 -6.87 12.87 7.03
N ALA A 866 -7.94 12.62 6.27
CA ALA A 866 -8.64 11.34 6.29
C ALA A 866 -7.75 10.24 5.70
N ALA A 867 -7.56 9.14 6.44
CA ALA A 867 -6.78 7.99 5.98
C ALA A 867 -7.29 7.48 4.61
N PRO A 868 -6.41 7.14 3.67
CA PRO A 868 -6.80 6.80 2.31
C PRO A 868 -7.73 5.57 2.28
N MET A 869 -8.78 5.62 1.47
CA MET A 869 -9.70 4.49 1.28
C MET A 869 -8.96 3.28 0.70
N ARG A 870 -8.56 2.34 1.56
CA ARG A 870 -7.94 1.08 1.14
C ARG A 870 -8.98 0.19 0.47
N THR A 871 -8.71 -0.20 -0.78
CA THR A 871 -9.58 -1.10 -1.58
C THR A 871 -9.30 -2.59 -1.36
N ARG A 872 -8.29 -2.93 -0.55
CA ARG A 872 -7.92 -4.31 -0.20
C ARG A 872 -7.67 -4.42 1.31
N LEU A 873 -8.20 -5.47 1.92
CA LEU A 873 -7.96 -5.80 3.32
C LEU A 873 -6.47 -6.06 3.56
N ASN A 874 -5.91 -5.64 4.69
CA ASN A 874 -4.56 -6.02 5.12
C ASN A 874 -4.59 -7.31 5.99
N LEU A 875 -3.40 -7.82 6.37
CA LEU A 875 -3.29 -9.05 7.19
C LEU A 875 -4.00 -8.94 8.55
N ARG A 876 -4.02 -7.74 9.15
CA ARG A 876 -4.67 -7.47 10.45
C ARG A 876 -6.19 -7.49 10.33
N GLU A 877 -6.72 -6.81 9.32
CA GLU A 877 -8.15 -6.80 8.99
C GLU A 877 -8.64 -8.21 8.62
N MET A 878 -7.84 -8.97 7.87
CA MET A 878 -8.13 -10.39 7.56
C MET A 878 -8.05 -11.29 8.81
N LEU A 879 -7.13 -11.02 9.75
CA LEU A 879 -7.06 -11.74 11.03
C LEU A 879 -8.29 -11.44 11.89
N LYS A 880 -8.78 -10.20 11.91
CA LYS A 880 -10.03 -9.83 12.57
C LYS A 880 -11.25 -10.54 11.97
N VAL A 881 -11.38 -10.53 10.64
CA VAL A 881 -12.43 -11.30 9.94
C VAL A 881 -12.32 -12.81 10.23
N SER A 882 -11.11 -13.34 10.38
CA SER A 882 -10.88 -14.74 10.74
C SER A 882 -11.25 -15.04 12.21
N PHE A 883 -11.02 -14.08 13.11
CA PHE A 883 -11.41 -14.14 14.51
C PHE A 883 -12.93 -14.10 14.68
N ASP A 884 -13.62 -13.18 14.00
CA ASP A 884 -15.09 -13.06 14.01
C ASP A 884 -15.77 -14.37 13.53
N ASN A 885 -15.11 -15.12 12.63
CA ASN A 885 -15.57 -16.42 12.13
C ASN A 885 -15.03 -17.63 12.92
N ALA A 886 -14.15 -17.46 13.91
CA ALA A 886 -13.42 -18.56 14.55
C ALA A 886 -14.35 -19.57 15.25
N ALA A 887 -15.48 -19.13 15.83
CA ALA A 887 -16.48 -20.01 16.44
C ALA A 887 -17.06 -21.04 15.46
N THR A 888 -17.07 -20.74 14.14
CA THR A 888 -17.54 -21.67 13.11
C THR A 888 -16.50 -22.75 12.77
N LEU A 889 -15.23 -22.54 13.11
CA LEU A 889 -14.12 -23.45 12.83
C LEU A 889 -13.86 -24.46 13.95
N VAL A 890 -14.33 -24.19 15.18
CA VAL A 890 -14.23 -25.11 16.33
C VAL A 890 -14.69 -26.56 16.02
N PRO A 891 -15.84 -26.83 15.36
CA PRO A 891 -16.26 -28.20 15.06
C PRO A 891 -15.42 -28.92 13.99
N THR A 892 -14.61 -28.20 13.19
CA THR A 892 -13.80 -28.78 12.10
C THR A 892 -12.30 -28.82 12.41
N GLU A 893 -11.77 -27.75 13.00
CA GLU A 893 -10.35 -27.58 13.31
C GLU A 893 -10.18 -26.76 14.61
N PRO A 894 -10.41 -27.36 15.80
CA PRO A 894 -10.38 -26.61 17.07
C PRO A 894 -9.02 -25.95 17.32
N ILE A 895 -7.92 -26.66 17.09
CA ILE A 895 -6.55 -26.14 17.29
C ILE A 895 -6.30 -24.89 16.43
N LEU A 896 -6.80 -24.85 15.19
CA LEU A 896 -6.64 -23.69 14.31
C LEU A 896 -7.47 -22.49 14.82
N ALA A 897 -8.69 -22.75 15.31
CA ALA A 897 -9.53 -21.71 15.91
C ALA A 897 -8.89 -21.11 17.17
N GLU A 898 -8.28 -21.94 18.05
CA GLU A 898 -7.52 -21.43 19.20
C GLU A 898 -6.28 -20.61 18.77
N THR A 899 -5.54 -21.07 17.75
CA THR A 899 -4.38 -20.33 17.22
C THR A 899 -4.77 -18.95 16.67
N ILE A 900 -5.92 -18.84 15.98
CA ILE A 900 -6.47 -17.55 15.54
C ILE A 900 -6.74 -16.64 16.74
N VAL A 901 -7.40 -17.14 17.80
CA VAL A 901 -7.71 -16.35 19.00
C VAL A 901 -6.43 -15.86 19.69
N ARG A 902 -5.45 -16.75 19.93
CA ARG A 902 -4.17 -16.39 20.56
C ARG A 902 -3.40 -15.34 19.74
N LEU A 903 -3.35 -15.50 18.41
CA LEU A 903 -2.66 -14.56 17.53
C LEU A 903 -3.38 -13.20 17.45
N HIS A 904 -4.72 -13.20 17.34
CA HIS A 904 -5.52 -11.97 17.32
C HIS A 904 -5.36 -11.17 18.62
N ARG A 905 -5.49 -11.81 19.79
CA ARG A 905 -5.27 -11.17 21.10
C ARG A 905 -3.87 -10.55 21.22
N ARG A 906 -2.83 -11.24 20.74
CA ARG A 906 -1.42 -10.79 20.79
C ARG A 906 -1.16 -9.61 19.83
N VAL A 907 -1.78 -9.61 18.65
CA VAL A 907 -1.75 -8.49 17.69
C VAL A 907 -2.47 -7.27 18.25
N GLU A 908 -3.70 -7.42 18.78
CA GLU A 908 -4.44 -6.30 19.37
C GLU A 908 -3.75 -5.72 20.61
N ALA A 909 -3.17 -6.56 21.48
CA ALA A 909 -2.37 -6.09 22.62
C ALA A 909 -1.14 -5.26 22.18
N HIS A 910 -0.46 -5.67 21.10
CA HIS A 910 0.65 -4.88 20.53
C HIS A 910 0.17 -3.53 19.98
N ILE A 911 -1.02 -3.47 19.39
CA ILE A 911 -1.60 -2.23 18.83
C ILE A 911 -1.98 -1.25 19.94
N VAL A 912 -2.63 -1.73 21.01
CA VAL A 912 -2.96 -0.90 22.17
C VAL A 912 -1.67 -0.37 22.83
N ALA A 913 -0.66 -1.21 23.01
CA ALA A 913 0.63 -0.78 23.55
C ALA A 913 1.33 0.27 22.65
N VAL A 914 1.19 0.20 21.32
CA VAL A 914 1.66 1.26 20.41
C VAL A 914 0.84 2.55 20.56
N ALA A 915 -0.48 2.46 20.78
CA ALA A 915 -1.37 3.60 21.01
C ALA A 915 -1.08 4.32 22.35
N ASP A 916 -0.75 3.58 23.40
CA ASP A 916 -0.35 4.14 24.69
C ASP A 916 1.06 4.76 24.63
N ALA A 917 2.01 4.09 23.96
CA ALA A 917 3.36 4.61 23.76
C ALA A 917 3.38 5.91 22.93
N SER A 918 2.50 6.03 21.94
CA SER A 918 2.39 7.23 21.09
C SER A 918 1.90 8.47 21.84
N LEU A 919 1.14 8.31 22.92
CA LEU A 919 0.75 9.41 23.81
C LEU A 919 1.94 9.87 24.68
N ALA A 920 2.76 8.92 25.16
CA ALA A 920 3.96 9.23 25.94
C ALA A 920 5.07 9.89 25.10
N THR A 921 5.31 9.44 23.87
CA THR A 921 6.32 10.08 22.99
C THR A 921 5.94 11.49 22.56
N ALA A 922 4.65 11.77 22.33
CA ALA A 922 4.16 13.12 22.06
C ALA A 922 4.37 14.08 23.25
N GLN A 923 4.34 13.58 24.48
CA GLN A 923 4.64 14.37 25.69
C GLN A 923 6.14 14.65 25.86
N LEU A 924 7.00 13.70 25.47
CA LEU A 924 8.46 13.88 25.49
C LEU A 924 8.92 14.93 24.47
N ASP A 925 8.35 14.97 23.27
CA ASP A 925 8.76 15.91 22.21
C ASP A 925 8.48 17.38 22.63
N MET A 926 7.37 17.63 23.33
CA MET A 926 7.06 18.93 23.95
C MET A 926 8.09 19.37 25.00
N ALA A 927 8.72 18.45 25.72
CA ALA A 927 9.82 18.76 26.64
C ALA A 927 11.15 18.96 25.90
N ASN A 928 11.36 18.22 24.81
CA ASN A 928 12.61 18.21 24.05
C ASN A 928 12.87 19.52 23.29
N VAL A 929 11.83 20.29 22.98
CA VAL A 929 11.94 21.67 22.45
C VAL A 929 12.77 22.59 23.37
N GLY A 930 12.83 22.31 24.67
CA GLY A 930 13.64 23.06 25.65
C GLY A 930 15.00 22.46 26.02
N ILE A 931 15.30 21.21 25.65
CA ILE A 931 16.49 20.46 26.12
C ILE A 931 17.63 20.44 25.08
N ALA A 932 17.36 20.88 23.84
CA ALA A 932 18.32 20.82 22.73
C ALA A 932 19.59 21.69 22.90
N ASP A 933 19.63 22.60 23.87
CA ASP A 933 20.79 23.45 24.18
C ASP A 933 21.28 23.18 25.61
N ILE A 934 22.23 22.25 25.76
CA ILE A 934 23.02 22.09 27.00
C ILE A 934 24.24 23.03 26.91
N PRO A 935 24.34 24.09 27.72
CA PRO A 935 25.54 24.92 27.77
C PRO A 935 26.69 24.13 28.41
N GLN A 936 27.93 24.35 27.95
CA GLN A 936 29.11 23.64 28.45
C GLN A 936 29.55 24.04 29.88
N ASP A 937 28.79 24.90 30.57
CA ASP A 937 29.06 25.34 31.94
C ASP A 937 28.40 24.42 32.97
N ALA A 938 29.21 23.76 33.80
CA ALA A 938 28.75 22.83 34.84
C ALA A 938 27.78 23.47 35.87
N ALA A 939 27.85 24.79 36.07
CA ALA A 939 26.95 25.52 36.97
C ALA A 939 25.56 25.81 36.37
N ALA A 940 25.39 25.70 35.04
CA ALA A 940 24.09 25.78 34.39
C ALA A 940 23.36 24.43 34.40
N LEU A 941 24.12 23.32 34.37
CA LEU A 941 23.57 21.96 34.31
C LEU A 941 22.70 21.61 35.52
N ASP A 942 23.16 21.90 36.74
CA ASP A 942 22.37 21.69 37.98
C ASP A 942 21.02 22.43 37.94
N LYS A 943 21.03 23.65 37.39
CA LYS A 943 19.85 24.52 37.33
C LYS A 943 18.81 24.03 36.32
N VAL A 944 19.27 23.54 35.17
CA VAL A 944 18.44 22.88 34.16
C VAL A 944 17.90 21.53 34.70
N LEU A 945 18.67 20.82 35.53
CA LEU A 945 18.20 19.60 36.20
C LEU A 945 17.09 19.89 37.22
N GLU A 946 17.21 20.97 38.00
CA GLU A 946 16.14 21.43 38.92
C GLU A 946 14.86 21.85 38.17
N GLU A 947 14.97 22.61 37.06
CA GLU A 947 13.80 22.98 36.25
C GLU A 947 13.16 21.75 35.58
N ALA A 948 13.94 20.80 35.06
CA ALA A 948 13.41 19.56 34.49
C ALA A 948 12.70 18.70 35.56
N ALA A 949 13.24 18.62 36.78
CA ALA A 949 12.59 17.94 37.90
C ALA A 949 11.27 18.63 38.32
N ALA A 950 11.22 19.96 38.32
CA ALA A 950 10.00 20.71 38.60
C ALA A 950 8.90 20.49 37.55
N VAL A 951 9.26 20.43 36.26
CA VAL A 951 8.31 20.11 35.17
C VAL A 951 7.80 18.67 35.26
N ALA A 952 8.65 17.71 35.61
CA ALA A 952 8.26 16.31 35.84
C ALA A 952 7.34 16.13 37.08
N ALA A 953 7.52 16.95 38.12
CA ALA A 953 6.62 17.00 39.27
C ALA A 953 5.25 17.62 38.91
N ALA A 954 5.23 18.61 38.03
CA ALA A 954 3.99 19.22 37.55
C ALA A 954 3.17 18.28 36.65
N SER A 955 3.81 17.51 35.77
CA SER A 955 3.12 16.55 34.88
C SER A 955 2.52 15.37 35.65
N SER A 956 3.23 14.84 36.65
CA SER A 956 2.72 13.76 37.51
C SER A 956 1.55 14.20 38.40
N ALA A 957 1.52 15.47 38.87
CA ALA A 957 0.34 16.05 39.51
C ALA A 957 -0.87 16.17 38.54
N MET A 958 -0.62 16.46 37.27
CA MET A 958 -1.66 16.54 36.23
C MET A 958 -2.25 15.15 35.91
N GLN A 959 -1.41 14.11 35.92
CA GLN A 959 -1.80 12.72 35.70
C GLN A 959 -2.69 12.18 36.84
N ALA A 960 -2.36 12.49 38.10
CA ALA A 960 -3.19 12.16 39.25
C ALA A 960 -4.59 12.82 39.18
N ASN A 961 -4.66 14.06 38.69
CA ASN A 961 -5.93 14.78 38.53
C ASN A 961 -6.81 14.22 37.39
N GLN A 962 -6.21 13.66 36.34
CA GLN A 962 -6.98 12.99 35.27
C GLN A 962 -7.48 11.60 35.69
N GLN A 963 -6.71 10.82 36.45
CA GLN A 963 -7.19 9.55 37.01
C GLN A 963 -8.36 9.75 38.00
N ALA A 964 -8.35 10.85 38.77
CA ALA A 964 -9.48 11.24 39.62
C ALA A 964 -10.74 11.65 38.83
N PHE A 965 -10.60 12.10 37.59
CA PHE A 965 -11.74 12.49 36.74
C PHE A 965 -12.39 11.27 36.03
N GLN A 966 -11.62 10.22 35.74
CA GLN A 966 -12.11 9.01 35.07
C GLN A 966 -12.79 8.01 36.02
N SER A 967 -12.51 8.06 37.32
CA SER A 967 -13.10 7.14 38.32
C SER A 967 -14.51 7.53 38.80
N ASN A 968 -14.97 8.76 38.52
CA ASN A 968 -16.20 9.31 39.10
C ASN A 968 -17.46 9.09 38.22
N GLY A 969 -17.47 7.99 37.46
CA GLY A 969 -18.35 7.79 36.30
C GLY A 969 -19.34 6.61 36.35
N GLN A 970 -19.52 5.92 37.48
CA GLN A 970 -20.61 4.94 37.67
C GLN A 970 -20.82 4.52 39.14
N HIS A 971 -22.10 4.39 39.51
CA HIS A 971 -22.71 3.89 40.76
C HIS A 971 -23.01 4.90 41.90
N PRO A 972 -24.19 4.77 42.55
CA PRO A 972 -24.70 5.74 43.51
C PRO A 972 -24.21 5.50 44.95
N LEU A 973 -24.35 6.56 45.76
CA LEU A 973 -24.03 6.64 47.18
C LEU A 973 -24.60 5.48 48.02
N ASP A 974 -23.75 4.83 48.81
CA ASP A 974 -24.14 4.21 50.09
C ASP A 974 -23.07 4.50 51.15
N LEU A 975 -23.50 4.65 52.41
CA LEU A 975 -22.74 5.27 53.50
C LEU A 975 -22.76 4.38 54.75
N SER A 976 -21.76 3.51 54.94
CA SER A 976 -21.60 2.80 56.22
C SER A 976 -20.15 2.38 56.56
N SER A 977 -19.60 3.03 57.59
CA SER A 977 -18.86 2.47 58.75
C SER A 977 -17.79 1.37 58.62
N GLY A 978 -16.65 1.59 59.30
CA GLY A 978 -15.77 0.53 59.86
C GLY A 978 -14.39 0.44 59.17
N ALA A 979 -13.35 1.15 59.60
CA ALA A 979 -12.55 0.99 60.83
C ALA A 979 -11.57 -0.20 60.82
N MET A 980 -10.27 0.14 60.71
CA MET A 980 -9.04 -0.56 61.18
C MET A 980 -8.82 -2.05 60.84
N ASP A 981 -7.65 -2.36 60.25
CA ASP A 981 -6.53 -2.92 61.03
C ASP A 981 -5.16 -2.74 60.31
N LEU A 982 -4.06 -2.71 61.07
CA LEU A 982 -2.67 -2.58 60.61
C LEU A 982 -1.84 -3.78 61.10
N GLY A 983 -1.58 -4.75 60.22
CA GLY A 983 -0.83 -5.98 60.55
C GLY A 983 0.55 -6.05 59.89
N ILE A 984 1.60 -5.66 60.61
CA ILE A 984 3.01 -5.83 60.21
C ILE A 984 3.48 -7.26 60.53
N GLY A 985 4.23 -7.91 59.63
CA GLY A 985 4.81 -9.25 59.92
C GLY A 985 5.77 -9.82 58.87
N ALA A 986 7.06 -9.47 58.96
CA ALA A 986 8.20 -10.31 58.55
C ALA A 986 8.77 -10.99 59.83
N PRO A 987 9.51 -12.13 59.82
CA PRO A 987 10.67 -12.40 58.93
C PRO A 987 11.04 -13.87 58.54
N ASN A 988 11.77 -14.05 57.42
CA ASN A 988 12.95 -14.94 57.14
C ASN A 988 13.07 -16.43 57.69
N PRO A 989 14.08 -17.24 57.28
CA PRO A 989 14.60 -17.57 55.94
C PRO A 989 14.87 -19.09 55.69
N GLY A 990 15.04 -19.47 54.41
CA GLY A 990 16.09 -20.39 53.95
C GLY A 990 15.83 -21.92 53.86
N LEU A 991 16.20 -22.51 52.72
CA LEU A 991 16.89 -23.83 52.58
C LEU A 991 17.14 -24.18 51.09
N ALA A 992 18.40 -24.44 50.74
CA ALA A 992 18.83 -25.31 49.64
C ALA A 992 19.35 -26.63 50.27
N PRO A 993 19.40 -27.79 49.57
CA PRO A 993 20.33 -28.05 48.46
C PRO A 993 19.61 -28.81 47.29
N ASP A 994 20.21 -29.54 46.34
CA ASP A 994 21.60 -30.00 46.10
C ASP A 994 21.87 -30.25 44.60
N MET A 995 23.08 -30.70 44.25
CA MET A 995 23.51 -31.12 42.90
C MET A 995 23.34 -32.64 42.63
N GLY A 996 23.33 -33.02 41.35
CA GLY A 996 23.74 -34.39 40.96
C GLY A 996 23.46 -34.80 39.51
N GLY A 997 24.47 -35.35 38.82
CA GLY A 997 24.27 -36.31 37.71
C GLY A 997 24.69 -35.88 36.30
N LEU A 998 26.00 -35.91 36.01
CA LEU A 998 26.53 -35.97 34.64
C LEU A 998 26.40 -37.40 34.07
N THR A 999 26.09 -37.55 32.78
CA THR A 999 26.48 -38.72 31.97
C THR A 999 26.77 -38.32 30.52
N ASP A 1000 27.89 -38.81 29.99
CA ASP A 1000 28.31 -38.69 28.58
C ASP A 1000 27.30 -39.30 27.60
N LEU A 1001 27.17 -38.70 26.41
CA LEU A 1001 26.87 -39.42 25.16
C LEU A 1001 27.62 -38.79 23.97
N ASP A 1002 28.74 -39.44 23.68
CA ASP A 1002 29.50 -39.64 22.42
C ASP A 1002 29.10 -38.90 21.11
N LEU A 1003 30.14 -38.52 20.36
CA LEU A 1003 30.09 -37.86 19.04
C LEU A 1003 30.51 -38.86 17.95
N GLY A 1004 29.66 -39.10 16.94
CA GLY A 1004 29.95 -40.10 15.91
C GLY A 1004 29.29 -39.89 14.55
N ASP A 1005 30.04 -39.23 13.65
CA ASP A 1005 30.14 -39.53 12.21
C ASP A 1005 28.97 -39.20 11.25
N MET A 1006 29.30 -39.20 9.95
CA MET A 1006 28.47 -38.98 8.75
C MET A 1006 28.13 -37.50 8.46
N GLY A 1007 28.55 -36.89 7.35
CA GLY A 1007 29.32 -37.39 6.21
C GLY A 1007 28.96 -36.57 4.96
N LEU A 1008 29.92 -35.82 4.40
CA LEU A 1008 29.68 -34.92 3.27
C LEU A 1008 29.31 -35.67 1.98
N GLY A 1009 28.30 -35.17 1.27
CA GLY A 1009 27.92 -35.63 -0.07
C GLY A 1009 27.44 -34.46 -0.92
N MET A 1010 28.35 -33.79 -1.62
CA MET A 1010 27.98 -32.92 -2.74
C MET A 1010 27.54 -33.79 -3.93
N ASP A 1011 26.47 -33.41 -4.60
CA ASP A 1011 26.23 -33.82 -5.98
C ASP A 1011 25.95 -32.58 -6.83
N LEU A 1012 26.54 -32.56 -8.02
CA LEU A 1012 26.54 -31.44 -8.97
C LEU A 1012 25.79 -31.90 -10.22
N GLY A 1013 24.49 -31.59 -10.28
CA GLY A 1013 23.61 -31.89 -11.41
C GLY A 1013 23.21 -30.63 -12.15
N ASP A 1014 23.92 -30.34 -13.24
CA ASP A 1014 23.62 -29.30 -14.22
C ASP A 1014 22.57 -29.80 -15.21
N ASP A 1015 21.53 -29.00 -15.52
CA ASP A 1015 20.75 -29.07 -16.77
C ASP A 1015 19.63 -27.99 -16.80
N ASP A 1016 19.83 -26.94 -17.60
CA ASP A 1016 18.83 -25.94 -17.95
C ASP A 1016 17.82 -26.47 -18.98
N ASN A 1017 16.51 -26.40 -18.72
CA ASN A 1017 15.51 -26.48 -19.81
C ASN A 1017 14.19 -25.69 -19.60
N TRP A 1018 14.21 -24.46 -20.10
CA TRP A 1018 13.15 -23.71 -20.78
C TRP A 1018 11.65 -24.08 -20.63
N GLY A 1019 10.91 -23.14 -20.02
CA GLY A 1019 9.83 -22.43 -20.72
C GLY A 1019 8.40 -22.98 -20.61
N LEU A 1020 7.52 -22.24 -19.94
CA LEU A 1020 6.07 -22.35 -20.11
C LEU A 1020 5.39 -20.97 -20.20
N ASP A 1021 4.41 -20.94 -21.09
CA ASP A 1021 3.56 -19.82 -21.49
C ASP A 1021 2.48 -19.51 -20.42
N LEU A 1022 2.19 -18.23 -20.19
CA LEU A 1022 1.13 -17.75 -19.30
C LEU A 1022 0.21 -16.74 -19.99
N SER A 1023 -0.11 -16.96 -21.27
CA SER A 1023 -1.27 -16.33 -21.92
C SER A 1023 -2.59 -16.89 -21.36
N GLY A 1024 -2.99 -16.46 -20.14
CA GLY A 1024 -4.35 -16.67 -19.63
C GLY A 1024 -4.50 -17.00 -18.14
N MET A 1025 -4.14 -16.07 -17.24
CA MET A 1025 -4.70 -15.95 -15.89
C MET A 1025 -4.86 -14.48 -15.48
#